data_AF-A0A6I1K7I1-F1
#
_entry.id   AF-A0A6I1K7I1-F1
#
_cell.length_a   1.000
_cell.length_b   1.000
_cell.length_c   1.000
_cell.angle_alpha   90.00
_cell.angle_beta   90.00
_cell.angle_gamma   90.00
#
_symmetry.space_group_name_H-M   'P 1'
#
loop_
_entity.id
_entity.type
_entity.pdbx_description
1 polymer ?
#
loop_
_entity_poly.entity_id
_entity_poly.type
_entity_poly.pdbx_seq_one_letter_code
_entity_poly.pdbx_strand_id
1 'polypeptide(L)'
;MGLSARGGGHFQVCSGVVFVLRQLARGFVFLVLAAASAGAADFVEFRFREPQPVAYRVELPAGARVTAMLQPELAARRSDDAAQTVDLTSRISLRLADGVDVNKLVAGTKLVVDRVFAPQWFILQAPDAWTAAREAERLAALPDVLAAHPVRRFPMRTAGPYAARFNDRLIPNQWNLENRDITGAQPGVDLNVRAAWPFSQGKGVVVAIADEGVELAHPDFVNPAAGQPHYNFENQTTNGNPLLASDNHGTAVAGYAVAQGNNGIGISGVAPAASLASWKMLASTEEQIGQMFQYQSNVVSVQNHSWLNSGFGLIGNSAMAETGLSNALTFGRGGRGILMTRAAGNDRDIAANANDQSYTADPRVITVAGVRITGRVASYSTPGASVLVAAPVGDDVIGSIIPPTVNAPPTTDRTGTSFGYNRVQPLNNDDSADYAFDSSSPHGTSFAAPQIAGLCALLLGANTNLAIRDVQQILALSARHYDLADRDLATNGAGLRVSHNLGFGVPDAGLAVRLAQVWSNRTSATTTTLVSNVTQVIPDAGFLVRATGANVPVELGSIGGLMPDEGLHPEKAPGENLRPDSPTASLPLVFVGQANSALTTNLTGKGALIQRGVSTFSEKIKRAQDAGAAFAVIYDNIASTNLFSMQLTGTLLAIPSIFIGLTNGEALAAVAQTNANLRAQLELDAARYPFTVTNELNCEHVGVRVQTTHNFCGDLRITVTSPAGTRSILQRFTIPTSSLNTNISGSPLTDWTYYSTHHFFEGSVGTWTVQVSDEVKGGRSDTGSVTSLSLIVKGVPILDLDHDGLDDNWETARLGSLASGPLDDPDGDGFNNAREQAIGSHPNDPNSPFPFALDASVWNPSLRLLRVSWPAAAGRAYELRVNTNSAGAFTTLTNVTGRFPDGEVFLPYGGGPQFFQLRAP
;
A
#
# COMPACT_ATOMS: atom_id res chain seq x y z
N MET A 1 34.66 -24.92 59.81
CA MET A 1 34.74 -26.39 59.64
C MET A 1 35.10 -26.61 58.19
N GLY A 2 36.37 -26.66 57.81
CA GLY A 2 37.36 -27.74 57.99
C GLY A 2 37.57 -28.35 56.60
N LEU A 3 38.74 -28.72 56.08
CA LEU A 3 40.12 -28.70 56.51
C LEU A 3 40.96 -29.04 55.25
N SER A 4 42.21 -28.63 55.27
CA SER A 4 43.29 -28.79 54.26
C SER A 4 43.82 -30.22 54.08
N ALA A 5 44.36 -30.55 52.90
CA ALA A 5 45.68 -31.22 52.67
C ALA A 5 45.93 -31.34 51.14
N ARG A 6 46.98 -30.79 50.49
CA ARG A 6 48.46 -30.98 50.48
C ARG A 6 49.01 -32.26 49.81
N GLY A 7 49.96 -32.03 48.89
CA GLY A 7 51.04 -32.92 48.43
C GLY A 7 51.20 -32.84 46.90
N GLY A 8 52.33 -32.53 46.26
CA GLY A 8 53.73 -32.31 46.66
C GLY A 8 54.63 -32.68 45.46
N GLY A 9 55.70 -31.93 45.19
CA GLY A 9 56.71 -32.31 44.18
C GLY A 9 57.62 -31.18 43.69
N HIS A 10 58.76 -31.02 44.35
CA HIS A 10 59.89 -30.11 44.01
C HIS A 10 60.71 -30.60 42.80
N PHE A 11 61.35 -29.68 42.06
CA PHE A 11 62.81 -29.65 41.86
C PHE A 11 63.27 -28.25 41.39
N GLN A 12 64.47 -27.87 41.81
CA GLN A 12 65.06 -26.53 41.85
C GLN A 12 66.42 -26.52 41.09
N VAL A 13 66.95 -25.31 40.83
CA VAL A 13 68.38 -24.91 40.68
C VAL A 13 68.80 -24.57 39.23
N CYS A 14 68.86 -23.28 38.85
CA CYS A 14 70.00 -22.30 38.85
C CYS A 14 70.95 -22.49 37.64
N SER A 15 71.67 -21.51 37.05
CA SER A 15 72.14 -20.17 37.40
C SER A 15 72.45 -19.40 36.10
N GLY A 16 72.45 -18.05 36.15
CA GLY A 16 73.04 -17.20 35.12
C GLY A 16 74.53 -16.91 35.32
N VAL A 17 75.19 -16.39 34.28
CA VAL A 17 76.48 -15.68 34.36
C VAL A 17 76.52 -14.57 33.30
N VAL A 18 77.03 -13.40 33.69
CA VAL A 18 77.32 -12.18 32.92
C VAL A 18 78.83 -12.13 32.64
N PHE A 19 79.26 -11.66 31.46
CA PHE A 19 80.51 -10.89 31.26
C PHE A 19 80.47 -10.05 29.97
N VAL A 20 81.36 -9.07 29.88
CA VAL A 20 81.24 -7.76 29.24
C VAL A 20 82.36 -7.50 28.20
N LEU A 21 82.09 -6.60 27.23
CA LEU A 21 82.97 -5.64 26.48
C LEU A 21 83.61 -5.96 25.09
N ARG A 22 83.24 -5.07 24.12
CA ARG A 22 84.03 -4.29 23.11
C ARG A 22 83.72 -4.46 21.60
N GLN A 23 83.77 -3.29 20.96
CA GLN A 23 83.39 -2.89 19.60
C GLN A 23 84.28 -3.46 18.46
N LEU A 24 83.72 -3.64 17.25
CA LEU A 24 83.95 -2.78 16.04
C LEU A 24 83.36 -3.40 14.75
N ALA A 25 82.67 -2.53 14.00
CA ALA A 25 82.58 -2.40 12.53
C ALA A 25 82.03 -3.51 11.59
N ARG A 26 80.90 -3.14 10.93
CA ARG A 26 80.53 -3.23 9.49
C ARG A 26 80.52 -4.60 8.79
N GLY A 27 79.35 -4.95 8.23
CA GLY A 27 79.25 -5.80 7.03
C GLY A 27 77.96 -6.61 6.94
N PHE A 28 77.11 -6.28 5.96
CA PHE A 28 75.87 -6.95 5.57
C PHE A 28 75.98 -8.48 5.41
N VAL A 29 74.95 -9.22 5.83
CA VAL A 29 74.07 -10.11 5.01
C VAL A 29 73.11 -10.80 5.99
N PHE A 30 71.81 -10.49 5.91
CA PHE A 30 70.76 -11.27 6.58
C PHE A 30 70.40 -12.47 5.69
N LEU A 31 70.78 -13.67 6.12
CA LEU A 31 70.25 -14.93 5.60
C LEU A 31 69.19 -15.41 6.61
N VAL A 32 67.91 -15.26 6.28
CA VAL A 32 66.82 -15.86 7.07
C VAL A 32 66.51 -17.21 6.45
N LEU A 33 66.77 -18.30 7.18
CA LEU A 33 66.23 -19.62 6.90
C LEU A 33 64.72 -19.61 7.19
N ALA A 34 63.91 -19.93 6.18
CA ALA A 34 62.50 -20.25 6.36
C ALA A 34 62.33 -21.75 6.65
N ALA A 35 61.75 -22.08 7.80
CA ALA A 35 61.17 -23.39 8.05
C ALA A 35 59.76 -23.42 7.43
N ALA A 36 59.44 -24.50 6.72
CA ALA A 36 58.18 -24.68 6.02
C ALA A 36 57.06 -25.14 6.97
N SER A 37 55.90 -24.48 6.90
CA SER A 37 54.60 -25.03 7.28
C SER A 37 53.57 -24.60 6.24
N ALA A 38 52.89 -25.55 5.62
CA ALA A 38 51.86 -25.30 4.61
C ALA A 38 50.53 -24.91 5.26
N GLY A 39 49.85 -23.89 4.70
CA GLY A 39 48.38 -23.80 4.78
C GLY A 39 47.75 -22.49 5.26
N ALA A 40 48.31 -21.31 4.97
CA ALA A 40 47.55 -20.05 4.97
C ALA A 40 47.71 -19.39 3.58
N ALA A 41 46.63 -18.84 3.01
CA ALA A 41 46.74 -18.04 1.81
C ALA A 41 47.65 -16.83 2.11
N ASP A 42 48.81 -16.75 1.44
CA ASP A 42 49.69 -15.59 1.57
C ASP A 42 48.96 -14.36 1.02
N PHE A 43 48.86 -13.30 1.80
CA PHE A 43 48.30 -12.02 1.35
C PHE A 43 49.29 -10.89 1.63
N VAL A 44 49.22 -9.83 0.83
CA VAL A 44 49.92 -8.57 1.09
C VAL A 44 48.89 -7.55 1.56
N GLU A 45 49.11 -6.97 2.73
CA GLU A 45 48.29 -5.87 3.24
C GLU A 45 48.96 -4.53 2.92
N PHE A 46 48.22 -3.61 2.32
CA PHE A 46 48.63 -2.23 2.08
C PHE A 46 47.80 -1.27 2.93
N ARG A 47 48.44 -0.23 3.47
CA ARG A 47 47.78 0.84 4.23
C ARG A 47 47.80 2.14 3.44
N PHE A 48 46.63 2.58 3.01
CA PHE A 48 46.45 3.82 2.26
C PHE A 48 45.85 4.92 3.14
N ARG A 49 45.93 6.17 2.67
CA ARG A 49 45.27 7.32 3.31
C ARG A 49 44.12 7.80 2.43
N GLU A 50 42.90 7.60 2.93
CA GLU A 50 41.64 8.02 2.32
C GLU A 50 40.95 9.07 3.20
N PRO A 51 41.56 10.26 3.30
CA PRO A 51 41.60 11.08 4.52
C PRO A 51 41.86 10.38 5.87
N GLN A 52 41.35 9.17 6.09
CA GLN A 52 41.65 8.28 7.21
C GLN A 52 42.49 7.08 6.74
N PRO A 53 43.32 6.46 7.60
CA PRO A 53 44.03 5.24 7.24
C PRO A 53 43.07 4.08 6.98
N VAL A 54 43.20 3.42 5.82
CA VAL A 54 42.41 2.23 5.44
C VAL A 54 43.34 1.13 4.95
N ALA A 55 43.11 -0.10 5.39
CA ALA A 55 43.91 -1.26 5.01
C ALA A 55 43.20 -2.13 3.97
N TYR A 56 43.98 -2.62 2.99
CA TYR A 56 43.52 -3.49 1.91
C TYR A 56 44.39 -4.74 1.81
N ARG A 57 43.76 -5.90 1.67
CA ARG A 57 44.43 -7.19 1.46
C ARG A 57 44.35 -7.59 0.00
N VAL A 58 45.51 -7.91 -0.58
CA VAL A 58 45.65 -8.52 -1.91
C VAL A 58 46.06 -9.97 -1.69
N GLU A 59 45.20 -10.92 -2.05
CA GLU A 59 45.48 -12.35 -1.93
C GLU A 59 46.49 -12.78 -3.01
N LEU A 60 47.50 -13.58 -2.63
CA LEU A 60 48.45 -14.16 -3.57
C LEU A 60 48.07 -15.61 -3.90
N PRO A 61 48.17 -16.03 -5.17
CA PRO A 61 48.11 -17.44 -5.52
C PRO A 61 49.20 -18.23 -4.79
N ALA A 62 48.86 -19.43 -4.30
CA ALA A 62 49.80 -20.27 -3.57
C ALA A 62 51.10 -20.51 -4.39
N GLY A 63 52.25 -20.09 -3.83
CA GLY A 63 53.56 -20.23 -4.46
C GLY A 63 53.99 -19.08 -5.39
N ALA A 64 53.22 -18.00 -5.53
CA ALA A 64 53.59 -16.84 -6.35
C ALA A 64 54.62 -15.94 -5.65
N ARG A 65 55.71 -15.58 -6.35
CA ARG A 65 56.63 -14.51 -5.92
C ARG A 65 56.21 -13.18 -6.58
N VAL A 66 56.11 -12.11 -5.78
CA VAL A 66 55.62 -10.75 -6.14
C VAL A 66 56.40 -10.05 -7.28
N THR A 67 57.44 -10.67 -7.83
CA THR A 67 58.43 -10.03 -8.73
C THR A 67 58.20 -10.21 -10.23
N ALA A 68 57.10 -10.83 -10.70
CA ALA A 68 56.94 -11.07 -12.14
C ALA A 68 55.50 -11.05 -12.68
N MET A 69 54.68 -10.06 -12.32
CA MET A 69 53.45 -9.81 -13.07
C MET A 69 53.21 -8.31 -13.24
N LEU A 70 53.40 -7.80 -14.47
CA LEU A 70 52.81 -6.55 -14.92
C LEU A 70 51.28 -6.75 -14.93
N GLN A 71 50.63 -6.51 -13.78
CA GLN A 71 49.18 -6.57 -13.71
C GLN A 71 48.61 -5.16 -13.86
N PRO A 72 47.66 -4.96 -14.79
CA PRO A 72 46.98 -3.68 -14.93
C PRO A 72 46.14 -3.34 -13.69
N GLU A 73 45.67 -4.37 -12.98
CA GLU A 73 44.76 -4.27 -11.83
C GLU A 73 45.08 -5.36 -10.79
N LEU A 74 44.84 -5.07 -9.50
CA LEU A 74 44.95 -6.02 -8.38
C LEU A 74 43.62 -6.15 -7.65
N ALA A 75 43.06 -7.36 -7.62
CA ALA A 75 41.92 -7.65 -6.78
C ALA A 75 42.32 -7.52 -5.29
N ALA A 76 41.61 -6.67 -4.57
CA ALA A 76 41.84 -6.41 -3.15
C ALA A 76 40.52 -6.40 -2.37
N ARG A 77 40.60 -6.68 -1.07
CA ARG A 77 39.49 -6.57 -0.12
C ARG A 77 39.86 -5.60 0.98
N ARG A 78 38.89 -4.83 1.47
CA ARG A 78 39.11 -4.00 2.66
C ARG A 78 39.33 -4.89 3.88
N SER A 79 40.33 -4.60 4.71
CA SER A 79 40.69 -5.45 5.86
C SER A 79 39.65 -5.45 6.99
N ASP A 80 38.84 -4.38 7.10
CA ASP A 80 37.78 -4.18 8.08
C ASP A 80 36.37 -4.55 7.55
N ASP A 81 36.23 -4.76 6.24
CA ASP A 81 34.99 -5.18 5.59
C ASP A 81 35.29 -6.08 4.38
N ALA A 82 35.26 -7.39 4.62
CA ALA A 82 35.59 -8.39 3.60
C ALA A 82 34.59 -8.45 2.42
N ALA A 83 33.40 -7.83 2.57
CA ALA A 83 32.40 -7.72 1.51
C ALA A 83 32.71 -6.58 0.52
N GLN A 84 33.53 -5.60 0.91
CA GLN A 84 34.03 -4.55 0.02
C GLN A 84 35.25 -5.02 -0.76
N THR A 85 35.00 -5.58 -1.95
CA THR A 85 36.03 -5.89 -2.95
C THR A 85 36.28 -4.67 -3.85
N VAL A 86 37.53 -4.48 -4.26
CA VAL A 86 37.95 -3.44 -5.20
C VAL A 86 39.04 -3.99 -6.12
N ASP A 87 39.18 -3.42 -7.31
CA ASP A 87 40.37 -3.61 -8.14
C ASP A 87 41.27 -2.36 -8.03
N LEU A 88 42.46 -2.51 -7.45
CA LEU A 88 43.48 -1.45 -7.39
C LEU A 88 44.12 -1.31 -8.77
N THR A 89 44.10 -0.12 -9.36
CA THR A 89 44.68 0.11 -10.70
C THR A 89 46.14 0.57 -10.63
N SER A 90 46.80 0.69 -11.79
CA SER A 90 48.13 1.29 -11.93
C SER A 90 48.18 2.81 -11.74
N ARG A 91 47.07 3.46 -11.41
CA ARG A 91 46.99 4.91 -11.13
C ARG A 91 46.93 5.19 -9.64
N ILE A 92 47.43 6.33 -9.20
CA ILE A 92 47.38 6.79 -7.80
C ILE A 92 46.60 8.10 -7.73
N SER A 93 45.64 8.17 -6.80
CA SER A 93 45.01 9.42 -6.38
C SER A 93 45.86 10.01 -5.26
N LEU A 94 46.38 11.21 -5.48
CA LEU A 94 47.24 11.92 -4.52
C LEU A 94 46.63 13.29 -4.22
N ARG A 95 46.24 13.53 -2.96
CA ARG A 95 45.81 14.83 -2.47
C ARG A 95 46.86 15.38 -1.50
N LEU A 96 47.27 16.62 -1.72
CA LEU A 96 48.32 17.29 -0.95
C LEU A 96 47.73 18.45 -0.14
N ALA A 97 48.45 18.89 0.89
CA ALA A 97 48.18 20.15 1.57
C ALA A 97 48.49 21.35 0.67
N ASP A 98 47.92 22.52 0.98
CA ASP A 98 48.13 23.74 0.20
C ASP A 98 49.61 24.13 0.13
N GLY A 99 50.06 24.53 -1.06
CA GLY A 99 51.43 24.98 -1.31
C GLY A 99 52.46 23.87 -1.49
N VAL A 100 52.07 22.59 -1.39
CA VAL A 100 52.98 21.46 -1.60
C VAL A 100 53.18 21.23 -3.11
N ASP A 101 54.44 21.06 -3.53
CA ASP A 101 54.80 20.81 -4.93
C ASP A 101 54.83 19.31 -5.22
N VAL A 102 53.88 18.85 -6.03
CA VAL A 102 53.77 17.45 -6.46
C VAL A 102 55.04 16.95 -7.16
N ASN A 103 55.76 17.82 -7.88
CA ASN A 103 56.95 17.42 -8.64
C ASN A 103 58.09 16.97 -7.71
N LYS A 104 58.18 17.54 -6.50
CA LYS A 104 59.16 17.11 -5.49
C LYS A 104 58.84 15.73 -4.92
N LEU A 105 57.56 15.37 -4.84
CA LEU A 105 57.11 14.09 -4.29
C LEU A 105 57.26 12.93 -5.27
N VAL A 106 57.19 13.21 -6.58
CA VAL A 106 57.37 12.21 -7.65
C VAL A 106 58.80 12.14 -8.19
N ALA A 107 59.65 13.14 -7.90
CA ALA A 107 61.04 13.16 -8.33
C ALA A 107 61.80 11.89 -7.88
N GLY A 108 62.48 11.21 -8.83
CA GLY A 108 63.22 9.98 -8.56
C GLY A 108 62.38 8.72 -8.40
N THR A 109 61.04 8.82 -8.54
CA THR A 109 60.14 7.65 -8.57
C THR A 109 59.80 7.25 -10.01
N LYS A 110 59.12 6.12 -10.18
CA LYS A 110 58.53 5.72 -11.47
C LYS A 110 57.15 6.34 -11.73
N LEU A 111 56.72 7.30 -10.89
CA LEU A 111 55.42 7.93 -11.01
C LEU A 111 55.48 9.11 -11.98
N VAL A 112 54.49 9.19 -12.86
CA VAL A 112 54.28 10.33 -13.75
C VAL A 112 53.00 11.03 -13.34
N VAL A 113 53.01 12.36 -13.24
CA VAL A 113 51.76 13.12 -13.06
C VAL A 113 50.95 13.03 -14.36
N ASP A 114 49.85 12.28 -14.34
CA ASP A 114 48.96 12.08 -15.49
C ASP A 114 48.10 13.33 -15.73
N ARG A 115 47.42 13.78 -14.66
CA ARG A 115 46.59 14.99 -14.71
C ARG A 115 46.34 15.57 -13.32
N VAL A 116 45.99 16.85 -13.30
CA VAL A 116 45.38 17.49 -12.13
C VAL A 116 43.88 17.17 -12.15
N PHE A 117 43.37 16.55 -11.10
CA PHE A 117 41.94 16.25 -10.93
C PHE A 117 41.18 17.44 -10.34
N ALA A 118 41.78 18.08 -9.34
CA ALA A 118 41.30 19.30 -8.68
C ALA A 118 42.51 20.05 -8.07
N PRO A 119 42.39 21.30 -7.58
CA PRO A 119 43.48 21.99 -6.89
C PRO A 119 44.08 21.11 -5.77
N GLN A 120 45.41 20.93 -5.79
CA GLN A 120 46.15 20.04 -4.89
C GLN A 120 45.73 18.55 -4.92
N TRP A 121 45.03 18.12 -5.98
CA TRP A 121 44.62 16.74 -6.17
C TRP A 121 45.05 16.25 -7.55
N PHE A 122 45.93 15.26 -7.57
CA PHE A 122 46.62 14.76 -8.74
C PHE A 122 46.26 13.29 -8.97
N ILE A 123 46.22 12.91 -10.24
CA ILE A 123 46.27 11.50 -10.66
C ILE A 123 47.69 11.23 -11.16
N LEU A 124 48.34 10.23 -10.57
CA LEU A 124 49.64 9.76 -10.99
C LEU A 124 49.51 8.43 -11.72
N GLN A 125 50.39 8.16 -12.67
CA GLN A 125 50.51 6.88 -13.37
C GLN A 125 51.77 6.17 -12.90
N ALA A 126 51.61 4.93 -12.43
CA ALA A 126 52.70 4.00 -12.14
C ALA A 126 52.83 2.96 -13.28
N PRO A 127 53.95 2.20 -13.36
CA PRO A 127 54.11 1.16 -14.38
C PRO A 127 53.10 0.00 -14.29
N ASP A 128 52.63 -0.32 -13.09
CA ASP A 128 51.71 -1.43 -12.80
C ASP A 128 50.99 -1.21 -11.46
N ALA A 129 49.94 -1.98 -11.22
CA ALA A 129 49.11 -1.85 -10.01
C ALA A 129 49.85 -2.22 -8.70
N TRP A 130 50.83 -3.13 -8.76
CA TRP A 130 51.68 -3.45 -7.59
C TRP A 130 52.57 -2.28 -7.19
N THR A 131 53.16 -1.60 -8.18
CA THR A 131 53.98 -0.41 -7.98
C THR A 131 53.12 0.75 -7.54
N ALA A 132 51.91 0.91 -8.09
CA ALA A 132 50.95 1.89 -7.62
C ALA A 132 50.59 1.70 -6.15
N ALA A 133 50.28 0.47 -5.72
CA ALA A 133 49.97 0.16 -4.32
C ALA A 133 51.12 0.49 -3.36
N ARG A 134 52.35 0.04 -3.68
CA ARG A 134 53.53 0.34 -2.84
C ARG A 134 53.84 1.84 -2.74
N GLU A 135 53.80 2.54 -3.86
CA GLU A 135 54.09 3.97 -3.88
C GLU A 135 52.97 4.78 -3.22
N ALA A 136 51.71 4.35 -3.34
CA ALA A 136 50.60 5.00 -2.66
C ALA A 136 50.71 4.84 -1.14
N GLU A 137 51.07 3.66 -0.62
CA GLU A 137 51.34 3.45 0.81
C GLU A 137 52.53 4.30 1.29
N ARG A 138 53.61 4.40 0.50
CA ARG A 138 54.75 5.27 0.81
C ARG A 138 54.34 6.74 0.88
N LEU A 139 53.56 7.22 -0.08
CA LEU A 139 53.06 8.59 -0.12
C LEU A 139 52.08 8.86 1.03
N ALA A 140 51.23 7.90 1.37
CA ALA A 140 50.23 8.00 2.45
C ALA A 140 50.86 8.25 3.82
N ALA A 141 52.10 7.82 4.04
CA ALA A 141 52.85 8.02 5.27
C ALA A 141 53.46 9.43 5.43
N LEU A 142 53.41 10.28 4.39
CA LEU A 142 54.01 11.61 4.43
C LEU A 142 53.06 12.63 5.11
N PRO A 143 53.60 13.57 5.92
CA PRO A 143 52.78 14.51 6.69
C PRO A 143 51.95 15.45 5.80
N ASP A 144 52.50 15.86 4.67
CA ASP A 144 51.89 16.83 3.74
C ASP A 144 50.93 16.19 2.72
N VAL A 145 50.73 14.87 2.80
CA VAL A 145 49.84 14.11 1.94
C VAL A 145 48.52 13.87 2.65
N LEU A 146 47.45 14.53 2.21
CA LEU A 146 46.11 14.40 2.80
C LEU A 146 45.39 13.12 2.36
N ALA A 147 45.71 12.61 1.17
CA ALA A 147 45.23 11.32 0.68
C ALA A 147 46.25 10.73 -0.30
N ALA A 148 46.53 9.44 -0.19
CA ALA A 148 47.27 8.68 -1.20
C ALA A 148 46.79 7.24 -1.22
N HIS A 149 46.19 6.84 -2.33
CA HIS A 149 45.70 5.49 -2.56
C HIS A 149 45.70 5.20 -4.06
N PRO A 150 45.81 3.93 -4.49
CA PRO A 150 45.55 3.57 -5.88
C PRO A 150 44.15 4.01 -6.29
N VAL A 151 43.96 4.44 -7.53
CA VAL A 151 42.63 4.61 -8.12
C VAL A 151 42.00 3.23 -8.15
N ARG A 152 40.78 3.14 -7.62
CA ARG A 152 40.07 1.88 -7.41
C ARG A 152 38.93 1.77 -8.40
N ARG A 153 38.75 0.58 -8.98
CA ARG A 153 37.47 0.20 -9.57
C ARG A 153 36.68 -0.53 -8.49
N PHE A 154 35.50 -0.03 -8.21
CA PHE A 154 34.53 -0.75 -7.40
C PHE A 154 33.71 -1.63 -8.33
N PRO A 155 33.41 -2.89 -7.96
CA PRO A 155 32.36 -3.64 -8.64
C PRO A 155 31.04 -2.90 -8.42
N MET A 156 30.63 -2.14 -9.43
CA MET A 156 29.32 -1.49 -9.44
C MET A 156 28.30 -2.56 -9.79
N ARG A 157 27.52 -2.99 -8.79
CA ARG A 157 26.26 -3.65 -9.09
C ARG A 157 25.24 -2.57 -9.38
N THR A 158 24.72 -2.55 -10.59
CA THR A 158 23.38 -1.99 -10.78
C THR A 158 22.46 -2.88 -9.95
N ALA A 159 21.76 -2.32 -8.96
CA ALA A 159 20.61 -3.04 -8.42
C ALA A 159 19.72 -3.38 -9.62
N GLY A 160 19.43 -4.66 -9.85
CA GLY A 160 18.38 -4.99 -10.82
C GLY A 160 17.10 -4.27 -10.40
N PRO A 161 16.20 -3.94 -11.34
CA PRO A 161 14.95 -3.24 -11.03
C PRO A 161 14.00 -4.09 -10.17
N TYR A 162 14.38 -5.32 -9.83
CA TYR A 162 13.66 -6.20 -8.92
C TYR A 162 14.59 -6.73 -7.82
N ALA A 163 14.22 -6.53 -6.56
CA ALA A 163 15.03 -7.02 -5.44
C ALA A 163 15.02 -8.54 -5.35
N ALA A 164 16.16 -9.14 -4.96
CA ALA A 164 16.19 -10.55 -4.56
C ALA A 164 15.26 -10.78 -3.36
N ARG A 165 14.73 -12.00 -3.21
CA ARG A 165 14.03 -12.36 -1.97
C ARG A 165 15.01 -12.26 -0.82
N PHE A 166 14.60 -11.62 0.26
CA PHE A 166 15.35 -11.62 1.50
C PHE A 166 15.43 -13.05 2.06
N ASN A 167 16.44 -13.27 2.90
CA ASN A 167 16.77 -14.58 3.45
C ASN A 167 15.99 -14.94 4.74
N ASP A 168 15.04 -14.10 5.15
CA ASP A 168 14.22 -14.29 6.36
C ASP A 168 13.30 -15.52 6.20
N ARG A 169 13.12 -16.27 7.30
CA ARG A 169 12.55 -17.64 7.27
C ARG A 169 11.10 -17.69 6.77
N LEU A 170 10.29 -16.70 7.10
CA LEU A 170 8.85 -16.62 6.82
C LEU A 170 8.51 -15.75 5.60
N ILE A 171 9.50 -15.15 4.93
CA ILE A 171 9.29 -14.39 3.67
C ILE A 171 8.51 -15.19 2.62
N PRO A 172 8.76 -16.51 2.41
CA PRO A 172 7.96 -17.30 1.46
C PRO A 172 6.46 -17.35 1.80
N ASN A 173 6.09 -17.09 3.06
CA ASN A 173 4.71 -17.07 3.55
C ASN A 173 4.11 -15.65 3.60
N GLN A 174 4.92 -14.60 3.48
CA GLN A 174 4.47 -13.19 3.43
C GLN A 174 3.94 -12.80 2.05
N TRP A 175 2.84 -13.44 1.67
CA TRP A 175 2.17 -13.22 0.39
C TRP A 175 1.70 -11.78 0.19
N ASN A 176 1.53 -11.00 1.26
CA ASN A 176 1.22 -9.57 1.17
C ASN A 176 2.35 -8.73 0.52
N LEU A 177 3.62 -9.13 0.70
CA LEU A 177 4.75 -8.43 0.08
C LEU A 177 4.88 -8.79 -1.40
N GLU A 178 4.75 -10.08 -1.69
CA GLU A 178 4.76 -10.66 -3.04
C GLU A 178 4.03 -12.01 -3.03
N ASN A 179 2.94 -12.12 -3.79
CA ASN A 179 2.15 -13.35 -3.86
C ASN A 179 2.50 -14.11 -5.13
N ARG A 180 3.70 -14.71 -5.15
CA ARG A 180 4.20 -15.46 -6.31
C ARG A 180 4.83 -16.79 -5.89
N ASP A 181 4.45 -17.85 -6.60
CA ASP A 181 5.02 -19.18 -6.37
C ASP A 181 6.43 -19.33 -6.97
N ILE A 182 7.03 -20.51 -6.78
CA ILE A 182 8.39 -20.78 -7.26
C ILE A 182 8.54 -20.70 -8.78
N THR A 183 7.45 -20.87 -9.54
CA THR A 183 7.39 -20.76 -11.00
C THR A 183 7.11 -19.33 -11.49
N GLY A 184 6.79 -18.42 -10.57
CA GLY A 184 6.46 -17.02 -10.86
C GLY A 184 4.96 -16.78 -11.11
N ALA A 185 4.13 -17.83 -11.04
CA ALA A 185 2.69 -17.65 -11.11
C ALA A 185 2.22 -16.79 -9.94
N GLN A 186 1.31 -15.84 -10.21
CA GLN A 186 0.73 -14.95 -9.21
C GLN A 186 -0.64 -15.49 -8.78
N PRO A 187 -0.72 -16.28 -7.69
CA PRO A 187 -1.98 -16.90 -7.25
C PRO A 187 -2.97 -15.91 -6.60
N GLY A 188 -2.55 -14.69 -6.27
CA GLY A 188 -3.45 -13.74 -5.61
C GLY A 188 -2.89 -12.31 -5.51
N VAL A 189 -3.52 -11.52 -4.65
CA VAL A 189 -3.17 -10.11 -4.42
C VAL A 189 -1.90 -9.96 -3.58
N ASP A 190 -1.14 -8.91 -3.87
CA ASP A 190 0.03 -8.43 -3.13
C ASP A 190 0.21 -6.90 -3.30
N LEU A 191 1.22 -6.34 -2.62
CA LEU A 191 1.69 -4.96 -2.77
C LEU A 191 2.85 -4.81 -3.77
N ASN A 192 3.42 -5.90 -4.30
CA ASN A 192 4.60 -5.89 -5.18
C ASN A 192 5.82 -5.14 -4.56
N VAL A 193 6.09 -5.36 -3.27
CA VAL A 193 7.10 -4.59 -2.50
C VAL A 193 8.53 -4.82 -3.00
N ARG A 194 8.83 -6.01 -3.53
CA ARG A 194 10.15 -6.32 -4.09
C ARG A 194 10.53 -5.47 -5.32
N ALA A 195 9.54 -4.92 -6.03
CA ALA A 195 9.78 -3.94 -7.10
C ALA A 195 10.20 -2.57 -6.54
N ALA A 196 9.85 -2.25 -5.28
CA ALA A 196 10.13 -0.97 -4.65
C ALA A 196 11.52 -0.92 -3.99
N TRP A 197 11.95 -2.01 -3.37
CA TRP A 197 13.20 -2.10 -2.59
C TRP A 197 14.49 -1.70 -3.31
N PRO A 198 14.65 -1.87 -4.65
CA PRO A 198 15.82 -1.33 -5.36
C PRO A 198 15.90 0.21 -5.32
N PHE A 199 14.76 0.88 -5.17
CA PHE A 199 14.64 2.34 -5.20
C PHE A 199 14.53 2.95 -3.81
N SER A 200 13.86 2.25 -2.88
CA SER A 200 13.76 2.66 -1.48
C SER A 200 13.41 1.49 -0.58
N GLN A 201 14.02 1.45 0.61
CA GLN A 201 13.66 0.55 1.71
C GLN A 201 13.16 1.33 2.94
N GLY A 202 12.90 2.64 2.81
CA GLY A 202 12.41 3.50 3.90
C GLY A 202 13.50 4.09 4.81
N LYS A 203 14.77 3.99 4.42
CA LYS A 203 15.89 4.50 5.22
C LYS A 203 15.74 5.99 5.56
N GLY A 204 15.93 6.32 6.84
CA GLY A 204 15.86 7.69 7.35
C GLY A 204 14.45 8.19 7.66
N VAL A 205 13.43 7.36 7.46
CA VAL A 205 12.05 7.66 7.83
C VAL A 205 11.72 7.00 9.17
N VAL A 206 11.15 7.76 10.10
CA VAL A 206 10.67 7.24 11.38
C VAL A 206 9.16 7.03 11.31
N VAL A 207 8.72 5.80 11.55
CA VAL A 207 7.32 5.38 11.61
C VAL A 207 6.93 5.17 13.06
N ALA A 208 5.92 5.90 13.54
CA ALA A 208 5.34 5.67 14.86
C ALA A 208 4.16 4.70 14.79
N ILE A 209 4.20 3.68 15.65
CA ILE A 209 3.08 2.76 15.87
C ILE A 209 2.37 3.20 17.15
N ALA A 210 1.22 3.85 17.00
CA ALA A 210 0.38 4.35 18.08
C ALA A 210 -0.68 3.31 18.46
N ASP A 211 -0.42 2.52 19.49
CA ASP A 211 -1.16 1.31 19.81
C ASP A 211 -1.02 0.94 21.31
N GLU A 212 -0.99 -0.35 21.64
CA GLU A 212 -0.79 -0.89 22.99
C GLU A 212 0.68 -0.87 23.46
N GLY A 213 1.59 -0.41 22.60
CA GLY A 213 3.04 -0.54 22.76
C GLY A 213 3.63 -1.66 21.89
N VAL A 214 4.92 -1.55 21.59
CA VAL A 214 5.70 -2.50 20.77
C VAL A 214 6.83 -3.04 21.61
N GLU A 215 7.04 -4.35 21.58
CA GLU A 215 8.17 -4.97 22.28
C GLU A 215 9.49 -4.59 21.63
N LEU A 216 10.16 -3.57 22.18
CA LEU A 216 11.35 -2.96 21.59
C LEU A 216 12.57 -3.90 21.58
N ALA A 217 12.53 -4.93 22.42
CA ALA A 217 13.55 -5.97 22.51
C ALA A 217 13.35 -7.12 21.52
N HIS A 218 12.24 -7.14 20.77
CA HIS A 218 12.02 -8.15 19.73
C HIS A 218 13.17 -8.11 18.71
N PRO A 219 13.75 -9.26 18.30
CA PRO A 219 14.91 -9.31 17.40
C PRO A 219 14.79 -8.47 16.12
N ASP A 220 13.61 -8.46 15.48
CA ASP A 220 13.33 -7.64 14.29
C ASP A 220 13.19 -6.12 14.57
N PHE A 221 13.12 -5.70 15.83
CA PHE A 221 12.92 -4.29 16.22
C PHE A 221 14.10 -3.66 16.97
N VAL A 222 15.08 -4.44 17.45
CA VAL A 222 16.24 -3.89 18.17
C VAL A 222 16.94 -2.79 17.38
N ASN A 223 17.19 -3.01 16.08
CA ASN A 223 17.83 -2.00 15.23
C ASN A 223 16.86 -0.89 14.79
N PRO A 224 15.64 -1.18 14.28
CA PRO A 224 14.67 -0.14 13.94
C PRO A 224 14.32 0.80 15.09
N ALA A 225 14.23 0.30 16.32
CA ALA A 225 13.86 1.07 17.50
C ALA A 225 15.01 1.91 18.09
N ALA A 226 16.27 1.60 17.77
CA ALA A 226 17.41 2.21 18.43
C ALA A 226 17.42 3.75 18.30
N GLY A 227 17.40 4.44 19.45
CA GLY A 227 17.50 5.90 19.54
C GLY A 227 16.24 6.66 19.08
N GLN A 228 15.10 5.97 18.91
CA GLN A 228 13.87 6.58 18.41
C GLN A 228 12.98 7.14 19.54
N PRO A 229 12.06 8.08 19.23
CA PRO A 229 11.23 8.74 20.22
C PRO A 229 10.06 7.85 20.69
N HIS A 230 10.36 6.78 21.42
CA HIS A 230 9.33 5.98 22.10
C HIS A 230 8.66 6.78 23.21
N TYR A 231 7.38 6.49 23.44
CA TYR A 231 6.61 7.17 24.49
C TYR A 231 5.42 6.33 24.93
N ASN A 232 5.05 6.47 26.19
CA ASN A 232 3.83 5.93 26.76
C ASN A 232 3.00 7.11 27.24
N PHE A 233 1.93 7.39 26.52
CA PHE A 233 1.05 8.53 26.77
C PHE A 233 0.14 8.29 27.97
N GLU A 234 -0.15 7.03 28.30
CA GLU A 234 -0.99 6.64 29.43
C GLU A 234 -0.34 7.01 30.78
N ASN A 235 0.98 6.83 30.90
CA ASN A 235 1.74 7.13 32.12
C ASN A 235 2.81 8.23 31.96
N GLN A 236 2.88 8.86 30.79
CA GLN A 236 3.79 9.97 30.45
C GLN A 236 5.29 9.65 30.61
N THR A 237 5.70 8.43 30.26
CA THR A 237 7.12 8.00 30.29
C THR A 237 7.64 7.71 28.88
N THR A 238 8.97 7.56 28.72
CA THR A 238 9.58 7.15 27.45
C THR A 238 9.50 5.64 27.20
N ASN A 239 8.83 4.87 28.07
CA ASN A 239 8.76 3.43 27.95
C ASN A 239 7.63 3.00 27.00
N GLY A 240 7.92 2.95 25.69
CA GLY A 240 6.97 2.47 24.68
C GLY A 240 6.75 0.95 24.64
N ASN A 241 7.22 0.17 25.63
CA ASN A 241 6.98 -1.28 25.65
C ASN A 241 5.54 -1.61 26.06
N PRO A 242 5.01 -2.77 25.62
CA PRO A 242 3.79 -3.34 26.17
C PRO A 242 3.96 -3.61 27.67
N LEU A 243 2.93 -3.32 28.47
CA LEU A 243 2.94 -3.46 29.93
C LEU A 243 1.97 -4.55 30.42
N LEU A 244 0.90 -4.79 29.69
CA LEU A 244 -0.12 -5.79 30.00
C LEU A 244 0.10 -7.07 29.21
N ALA A 245 -0.41 -8.19 29.74
CA ALA A 245 -0.41 -9.48 29.05
C ALA A 245 -1.25 -9.48 27.76
N SER A 246 -2.20 -8.54 27.66
CA SER A 246 -3.05 -8.32 26.50
C SER A 246 -2.41 -7.41 25.45
N ASP A 247 -1.37 -6.64 25.80
CA ASP A 247 -0.68 -5.70 24.89
C ASP A 247 0.15 -6.47 23.85
N ASN A 248 -0.53 -7.04 22.87
CA ASN A 248 0.05 -7.89 21.82
C ASN A 248 -0.09 -7.24 20.45
N HIS A 249 -1.13 -6.43 20.27
CA HIS A 249 -1.54 -5.92 18.97
C HIS A 249 -0.46 -5.02 18.33
N GLY A 250 0.09 -4.07 19.09
CA GLY A 250 1.09 -3.13 18.59
C GLY A 250 2.35 -3.81 18.05
N THR A 251 2.81 -4.90 18.69
CA THR A 251 3.99 -5.66 18.22
C THR A 251 3.72 -6.35 16.89
N ALA A 252 2.54 -6.94 16.71
CA ALA A 252 2.13 -7.56 15.45
C ALA A 252 1.87 -6.54 14.33
N VAL A 253 1.30 -5.37 14.66
CA VAL A 253 1.09 -4.27 13.72
C VAL A 253 2.43 -3.70 13.23
N ALA A 254 3.39 -3.51 14.12
CA ALA A 254 4.71 -2.98 13.78
C ALA A 254 5.47 -3.85 12.77
N GLY A 255 5.28 -5.18 12.84
CA GLY A 255 5.96 -6.14 11.96
C GLY A 255 5.70 -5.89 10.49
N TYR A 256 4.44 -5.63 10.13
CA TYR A 256 4.04 -5.31 8.76
C TYR A 256 4.66 -4.02 8.21
N ALA A 257 4.92 -3.04 9.08
CA ALA A 257 5.45 -1.75 8.64
C ALA A 257 6.98 -1.77 8.54
N VAL A 258 7.66 -2.20 9.61
CA VAL A 258 9.08 -1.87 9.84
C VAL A 258 9.92 -3.00 10.45
N ALA A 259 9.45 -4.26 10.44
CA ALA A 259 10.32 -5.37 10.82
C ALA A 259 11.58 -5.37 9.94
N GLN A 260 12.74 -5.48 10.58
CA GLN A 260 14.01 -5.53 9.88
C GLN A 260 14.03 -6.73 8.93
N GLY A 261 14.23 -6.46 7.64
CA GLY A 261 14.39 -7.52 6.64
C GLY A 261 15.85 -7.91 6.42
N ASN A 262 16.03 -9.07 5.78
CA ASN A 262 17.30 -9.63 5.36
C ASN A 262 18.31 -9.84 6.50
N ASN A 263 17.80 -10.22 7.68
CA ASN A 263 18.59 -10.55 8.86
C ASN A 263 18.59 -12.09 9.13
N GLY A 264 17.82 -12.86 8.36
CA GLY A 264 17.81 -14.32 8.40
C GLY A 264 16.93 -14.92 9.50
N ILE A 265 16.10 -14.10 10.14
CA ILE A 265 15.11 -14.50 11.15
C ILE A 265 13.74 -14.05 10.69
N GLY A 266 12.67 -14.70 11.15
CA GLY A 266 11.34 -14.12 11.02
C GLY A 266 10.90 -13.67 9.63
N ILE A 267 10.53 -12.39 9.55
CA ILE A 267 9.80 -11.76 8.46
C ILE A 267 10.54 -10.51 7.95
N SER A 268 9.90 -9.74 7.05
CA SER A 268 10.24 -8.36 6.78
C SER A 268 9.01 -7.46 6.80
N GLY A 269 9.17 -6.21 7.24
CA GLY A 269 8.18 -5.17 7.03
C GLY A 269 8.19 -4.64 5.60
N VAL A 270 7.17 -3.87 5.21
CA VAL A 270 7.15 -3.20 3.90
C VAL A 270 8.35 -2.25 3.76
N ALA A 271 8.73 -1.54 4.82
CA ALA A 271 9.89 -0.64 4.88
C ALA A 271 10.98 -1.15 5.84
N PRO A 272 11.79 -2.14 5.41
CA PRO A 272 12.72 -2.86 6.30
C PRO A 272 13.91 -2.03 6.80
N ALA A 273 14.16 -0.85 6.22
CA ALA A 273 15.21 0.07 6.64
C ALA A 273 14.67 1.32 7.34
N ALA A 274 13.35 1.43 7.55
CA ALA A 274 12.76 2.50 8.34
C ALA A 274 12.99 2.29 9.84
N SER A 275 12.88 3.37 10.60
CA SER A 275 12.99 3.37 12.05
C SER A 275 11.61 3.30 12.72
N LEU A 276 11.57 2.73 13.93
CA LEU A 276 10.36 2.47 14.69
C LEU A 276 10.30 3.38 15.93
N ALA A 277 9.25 4.19 16.05
CA ALA A 277 8.83 4.79 17.31
C ALA A 277 7.63 4.02 17.87
N SER A 278 7.70 3.65 19.15
CA SER A 278 6.63 2.88 19.80
C SER A 278 5.86 3.77 20.75
N TRP A 279 4.56 3.93 20.51
CA TRP A 279 3.68 4.83 21.23
C TRP A 279 2.53 4.05 21.88
N LYS A 280 2.56 3.90 23.20
CA LYS A 280 1.47 3.26 23.97
C LYS A 280 0.42 4.31 24.34
N MET A 281 -0.85 4.13 23.93
CA MET A 281 -1.88 5.16 24.04
C MET A 281 -3.34 4.71 24.12
N LEU A 282 -3.68 3.42 24.02
CA LEU A 282 -5.10 3.01 23.94
C LEU A 282 -5.93 3.35 25.19
N ALA A 283 -5.30 3.51 26.36
CA ALA A 283 -5.97 3.96 27.58
C ALA A 283 -5.79 5.47 27.86
N SER A 284 -5.41 6.26 26.86
CA SER A 284 -5.11 7.69 27.02
C SER A 284 -6.37 8.56 27.12
N THR A 285 -6.25 9.66 27.86
CA THR A 285 -7.24 10.74 27.89
C THR A 285 -7.24 11.54 26.59
N GLU A 286 -8.28 12.33 26.35
CA GLU A 286 -8.35 13.20 25.16
C GLU A 286 -7.17 14.18 25.03
N GLU A 287 -6.65 14.68 26.17
CA GLU A 287 -5.47 15.54 26.20
C GLU A 287 -4.23 14.77 25.71
N GLN A 288 -4.04 13.57 26.24
CA GLN A 288 -2.92 12.70 25.89
C GLN A 288 -2.99 12.26 24.42
N ILE A 289 -4.19 12.01 23.88
CA ILE A 289 -4.39 11.72 22.45
C ILE A 289 -4.01 12.94 21.59
N GLY A 290 -4.45 14.15 21.98
CA GLY A 290 -4.05 15.39 21.31
C GLY A 290 -2.53 15.64 21.37
N GLN A 291 -1.88 15.30 22.48
CA GLN A 291 -0.42 15.36 22.60
C GLN A 291 0.26 14.32 21.70
N MET A 292 -0.27 13.09 21.63
CA MET A 292 0.28 12.01 20.82
C MET A 292 0.35 12.36 19.34
N PHE A 293 -0.71 12.91 18.76
CA PHE A 293 -0.70 13.25 17.33
C PHE A 293 0.45 14.20 16.96
N GLN A 294 0.69 15.20 17.81
CA GLN A 294 1.72 16.23 17.57
C GLN A 294 3.08 15.91 18.19
N TYR A 295 3.24 14.75 18.83
CA TYR A 295 4.47 14.38 19.51
C TYR A 295 5.59 14.16 18.49
N GLN A 296 6.67 14.94 18.61
CA GLN A 296 7.85 14.82 17.77
C GLN A 296 7.56 14.89 16.25
N SER A 297 6.58 15.71 15.83
CA SER A 297 6.13 15.77 14.43
C SER A 297 7.17 16.28 13.42
N ASN A 298 8.36 16.69 13.85
CA ASN A 298 9.49 17.00 12.95
C ASN A 298 10.57 15.92 12.94
N VAL A 299 10.37 14.82 13.68
CA VAL A 299 11.23 13.63 13.71
C VAL A 299 10.45 12.43 13.17
N VAL A 300 9.28 12.15 13.73
CA VAL A 300 8.35 11.16 13.19
C VAL A 300 7.78 11.69 11.88
N SER A 301 7.74 10.84 10.86
CA SER A 301 7.28 11.21 9.53
C SER A 301 5.99 10.50 9.12
N VAL A 302 5.78 9.30 9.64
CA VAL A 302 4.58 8.48 9.41
C VAL A 302 4.02 8.04 10.76
N GLN A 303 2.70 8.06 10.92
CA GLN A 303 2.01 7.49 12.08
C GLN A 303 1.01 6.45 11.61
N ASN A 304 1.01 5.30 12.26
CA ASN A 304 0.03 4.25 12.05
C ASN A 304 -0.96 4.21 13.22
N HIS A 305 -2.26 4.27 12.89
CA HIS A 305 -3.37 4.17 13.85
C HIS A 305 -4.28 2.98 13.49
N SER A 306 -3.98 1.83 14.06
CA SER A 306 -4.72 0.58 13.86
C SER A 306 -5.90 0.41 14.84
N TRP A 307 -6.53 1.52 15.23
CA TRP A 307 -7.61 1.62 16.21
C TRP A 307 -8.66 2.64 15.78
N LEU A 308 -9.88 2.47 16.31
CA LEU A 308 -11.01 3.37 16.16
C LEU A 308 -11.56 3.74 17.56
N ASN A 309 -12.40 4.76 17.63
CA ASN A 309 -13.13 5.03 18.86
C ASN A 309 -14.13 3.89 19.11
N SER A 310 -14.25 3.44 20.35
CA SER A 310 -15.30 2.50 20.73
C SER A 310 -16.67 3.17 20.63
N GLY A 311 -17.65 2.44 20.09
CA GLY A 311 -19.03 2.91 19.97
C GLY A 311 -19.55 2.81 18.54
N PHE A 312 -20.84 3.08 18.39
CA PHE A 312 -21.53 3.01 17.10
C PHE A 312 -22.23 4.34 16.80
N GLY A 313 -22.47 4.61 15.51
CA GLY A 313 -23.01 5.88 15.04
C GLY A 313 -21.94 6.95 14.80
N LEU A 314 -22.36 8.22 14.70
CA LEU A 314 -21.46 9.33 14.40
C LEU A 314 -20.61 9.71 15.61
N ILE A 315 -19.29 9.52 15.51
CA ILE A 315 -18.34 9.79 16.60
C ILE A 315 -17.39 10.92 16.22
N GLY A 316 -17.64 12.08 16.84
CA GLY A 316 -16.81 13.27 16.75
C GLY A 316 -15.51 13.16 17.56
N ASN A 317 -14.45 13.82 17.07
CA ASN A 317 -13.25 14.04 17.86
C ASN A 317 -13.49 15.13 18.92
N SER A 318 -12.79 15.04 20.04
CA SER A 318 -12.76 16.17 20.97
C SER A 318 -11.92 17.31 20.40
N ALA A 319 -12.17 18.54 20.85
CA ALA A 319 -11.44 19.72 20.37
C ALA A 319 -9.93 19.63 20.64
N MET A 320 -9.52 18.98 21.74
CA MET A 320 -8.10 18.79 22.08
C MET A 320 -7.43 17.79 21.14
N ALA A 321 -8.08 16.65 20.90
CA ALA A 321 -7.58 15.65 19.97
C ALA A 321 -7.49 16.21 18.53
N GLU A 322 -8.53 16.92 18.08
CA GLU A 322 -8.58 17.55 16.76
C GLU A 322 -7.50 18.63 16.59
N THR A 323 -7.23 19.42 17.63
CA THR A 323 -6.14 20.41 17.60
C THR A 323 -4.79 19.73 17.42
N GLY A 324 -4.52 18.65 18.17
CA GLY A 324 -3.31 17.86 18.05
C GLY A 324 -3.13 17.24 16.67
N LEU A 325 -4.19 16.61 16.17
CA LEU A 325 -4.27 16.04 14.81
C LEU A 325 -3.98 17.10 13.75
N SER A 326 -4.68 18.23 13.81
CA SER A 326 -4.52 19.32 12.85
C SER A 326 -3.11 19.92 12.90
N ASN A 327 -2.51 20.07 14.09
CA ASN A 327 -1.14 20.54 14.23
C ASN A 327 -0.14 19.60 13.54
N ALA A 328 -0.29 18.29 13.74
CA ALA A 328 0.58 17.29 13.13
C ALA A 328 0.47 17.27 11.60
N LEU A 329 -0.75 17.35 11.08
CA LEU A 329 -1.03 17.34 9.65
C LEU A 329 -0.65 18.66 8.97
N THR A 330 -0.61 19.77 9.70
CA THR A 330 -0.32 21.11 9.13
C THR A 330 1.15 21.49 9.29
N PHE A 331 1.73 21.28 10.48
CA PHE A 331 3.06 21.79 10.82
C PHE A 331 4.13 20.71 10.87
N GLY A 332 3.74 19.43 10.95
CA GLY A 332 4.68 18.31 10.94
C GLY A 332 5.52 18.26 9.66
N ARG A 333 6.70 17.65 9.76
CA ARG A 333 7.69 17.52 8.68
C ARG A 333 8.04 18.86 8.02
N GLY A 334 8.14 19.91 8.83
CA GLY A 334 8.41 21.27 8.36
C GLY A 334 7.30 21.84 7.47
N GLY A 335 6.03 21.58 7.81
CA GLY A 335 4.87 22.06 7.06
C GLY A 335 4.38 21.17 5.92
N ARG A 336 5.01 20.00 5.72
CA ARG A 336 4.58 19.00 4.71
C ARG A 336 3.47 18.09 5.23
N GLY A 337 3.27 18.08 6.55
CA GLY A 337 2.32 17.25 7.26
C GLY A 337 2.79 15.83 7.48
N ILE A 338 2.44 15.27 8.64
CA ILE A 338 2.65 13.85 8.96
C ILE A 338 1.76 12.97 8.09
N LEU A 339 2.31 11.90 7.54
CA LEU A 339 1.51 10.88 6.86
C LEU A 339 0.85 10.00 7.91
N MET A 340 -0.47 10.06 8.03
CA MET A 340 -1.21 9.25 9.01
C MET A 340 -2.04 8.19 8.30
N THR A 341 -1.76 6.92 8.57
CA THR A 341 -2.59 5.80 8.10
C THR A 341 -3.56 5.36 9.19
N ARG A 342 -4.76 4.97 8.77
CA ARG A 342 -5.81 4.56 9.69
C ARG A 342 -6.57 3.35 9.16
N ALA A 343 -6.85 2.40 10.03
CA ALA A 343 -7.69 1.25 9.69
C ALA A 343 -9.12 1.72 9.40
N ALA A 344 -9.75 1.20 8.33
CA ALA A 344 -11.12 1.58 7.97
C ALA A 344 -12.19 1.10 8.97
N GLY A 345 -11.92 0.00 9.70
CA GLY A 345 -12.85 -0.61 10.65
C GLY A 345 -13.12 -2.09 10.36
N ASN A 346 -13.69 -2.80 11.34
CA ASN A 346 -13.95 -4.24 11.28
C ASN A 346 -15.44 -4.58 11.46
N ASP A 347 -16.31 -3.58 11.38
CA ASP A 347 -17.71 -3.64 11.80
C ASP A 347 -18.68 -3.71 10.60
N ARG A 348 -18.25 -4.38 9.51
CA ARG A 348 -19.08 -4.59 8.31
C ARG A 348 -20.34 -5.42 8.63
N ASP A 349 -20.27 -6.37 9.55
CA ASP A 349 -21.41 -7.24 9.87
C ASP A 349 -22.60 -6.49 10.48
N ILE A 350 -22.35 -5.30 11.04
CA ILE A 350 -23.37 -4.38 11.56
C ILE A 350 -23.60 -3.15 10.66
N ALA A 351 -23.10 -3.16 9.42
CA ALA A 351 -23.25 -2.07 8.45
C ALA A 351 -22.67 -0.72 8.90
N ALA A 352 -21.54 -0.77 9.61
CA ALA A 352 -20.80 0.44 9.92
C ALA A 352 -20.27 1.12 8.64
N ASN A 353 -20.05 2.43 8.71
CA ASN A 353 -19.46 3.20 7.63
C ASN A 353 -18.18 3.89 8.12
N ALA A 354 -17.11 3.83 7.31
CA ALA A 354 -15.84 4.48 7.62
C ALA A 354 -15.97 6.02 7.70
N ASN A 355 -17.05 6.60 7.19
CA ASN A 355 -17.37 8.02 7.37
C ASN A 355 -18.06 8.37 8.70
N ASP A 356 -18.46 7.39 9.51
CA ASP A 356 -19.14 7.65 10.79
C ASP A 356 -18.18 8.11 11.89
N GLN A 357 -16.88 8.05 11.63
CA GLN A 357 -15.84 8.42 12.59
C GLN A 357 -15.05 9.61 12.04
N SER A 358 -14.94 10.70 12.82
CA SER A 358 -14.24 11.92 12.36
C SER A 358 -12.80 11.66 11.92
N TYR A 359 -12.10 10.72 12.57
CA TYR A 359 -10.73 10.40 12.20
C TYR A 359 -10.60 9.72 10.82
N THR A 360 -11.44 8.73 10.49
CA THR A 360 -11.38 8.04 9.18
C THR A 360 -12.07 8.83 8.08
N ALA A 361 -12.96 9.76 8.43
CA ALA A 361 -13.57 10.72 7.53
C ALA A 361 -12.67 11.92 7.21
N ASP A 362 -11.60 12.17 7.98
CA ASP A 362 -10.72 13.32 7.76
C ASP A 362 -10.00 13.20 6.40
N PRO A 363 -10.17 14.15 5.48
CA PRO A 363 -9.56 14.10 4.15
C PRO A 363 -8.04 14.19 4.17
N ARG A 364 -7.42 14.49 5.31
CA ARG A 364 -5.96 14.60 5.46
C ARG A 364 -5.33 13.27 5.89
N VAL A 365 -6.12 12.28 6.32
CA VAL A 365 -5.60 10.95 6.68
C VAL A 365 -5.71 9.97 5.51
N ILE A 366 -4.98 8.86 5.61
CA ILE A 366 -5.03 7.76 4.65
C ILE A 366 -5.82 6.62 5.30
N THR A 367 -7.11 6.54 5.01
CA THR A 367 -7.99 5.45 5.48
C THR A 367 -7.79 4.20 4.62
N VAL A 368 -7.50 3.07 5.27
CA VAL A 368 -7.05 1.83 4.62
C VAL A 368 -8.00 0.66 4.89
N ALA A 369 -8.56 0.09 3.82
CA ALA A 369 -9.40 -1.11 3.87
C ALA A 369 -8.61 -2.42 3.76
N GLY A 370 -9.25 -3.55 4.09
CA GLY A 370 -8.65 -4.89 4.03
C GLY A 370 -9.09 -5.69 2.79
N VAL A 371 -8.13 -6.28 2.08
CA VAL A 371 -8.39 -7.21 0.97
C VAL A 371 -7.89 -8.62 1.29
N ARG A 372 -8.69 -9.65 0.99
CA ARG A 372 -8.32 -11.06 1.16
C ARG A 372 -7.35 -11.50 0.07
N ILE A 373 -6.70 -12.64 0.24
CA ILE A 373 -5.80 -13.24 -0.76
C ILE A 373 -6.42 -13.42 -2.16
N THR A 374 -7.75 -13.55 -2.24
CA THR A 374 -8.49 -13.67 -3.51
C THR A 374 -8.67 -12.35 -4.27
N GLY A 375 -8.25 -11.22 -3.70
CA GLY A 375 -8.48 -9.89 -4.26
C GLY A 375 -9.84 -9.27 -3.92
N ARG A 376 -10.70 -10.00 -3.19
CA ARG A 376 -11.98 -9.51 -2.68
C ARG A 376 -11.82 -8.75 -1.38
N VAL A 377 -12.73 -7.82 -1.09
CA VAL A 377 -12.82 -7.17 0.21
C VAL A 377 -12.95 -8.18 1.35
N ALA A 378 -12.25 -7.96 2.45
CA ALA A 378 -12.33 -8.79 3.66
C ALA A 378 -13.73 -8.73 4.29
N SER A 379 -14.17 -9.84 4.89
CA SER A 379 -15.52 -10.07 5.40
C SER A 379 -15.95 -9.09 6.48
N TYR A 380 -14.97 -8.52 7.18
CA TYR A 380 -15.14 -7.56 8.26
C TYR A 380 -14.84 -6.11 7.83
N SER A 381 -14.15 -5.88 6.71
CA SER A 381 -13.61 -4.55 6.38
C SER A 381 -14.72 -3.53 6.13
N THR A 382 -14.84 -2.53 7.00
CA THR A 382 -15.86 -1.47 6.94
C THR A 382 -15.75 -0.66 5.63
N PRO A 383 -16.83 -0.52 4.84
CA PRO A 383 -16.84 0.31 3.64
C PRO A 383 -17.02 1.80 3.95
N GLY A 384 -16.67 2.68 3.02
CA GLY A 384 -17.01 4.11 3.10
C GLY A 384 -16.32 4.93 2.01
N ALA A 385 -16.94 6.06 1.64
CA ALA A 385 -16.40 6.96 0.61
C ALA A 385 -15.06 7.61 1.00
N SER A 386 -14.73 7.63 2.29
CA SER A 386 -13.46 8.15 2.81
C SER A 386 -12.29 7.18 2.68
N VAL A 387 -12.54 5.91 2.35
CA VAL A 387 -11.47 4.93 2.10
C VAL A 387 -10.66 5.38 0.88
N LEU A 388 -9.34 5.48 1.04
CA LEU A 388 -8.45 5.87 -0.06
C LEU A 388 -7.91 4.66 -0.82
N VAL A 389 -7.41 3.67 -0.09
CA VAL A 389 -6.75 2.48 -0.64
C VAL A 389 -6.98 1.27 0.26
N ALA A 390 -6.55 0.09 -0.19
CA ALA A 390 -6.60 -1.15 0.57
C ALA A 390 -5.22 -1.82 0.66
N ALA A 391 -5.06 -2.72 1.64
CA ALA A 391 -3.90 -3.59 1.75
C ALA A 391 -4.27 -5.04 2.10
N PRO A 392 -3.43 -6.02 1.73
CA PRO A 392 -3.67 -7.43 2.00
C PRO A 392 -3.86 -7.77 3.48
N VAL A 393 -4.86 -8.59 3.82
CA VAL A 393 -5.12 -9.05 5.18
C VAL A 393 -5.60 -10.50 5.20
N GLY A 394 -5.51 -11.15 6.35
CA GLY A 394 -6.12 -12.45 6.58
C GLY A 394 -7.63 -12.39 6.70
N ASP A 395 -8.29 -13.48 6.33
CA ASP A 395 -9.74 -13.65 6.47
C ASP A 395 -10.11 -15.13 6.38
N ASP A 396 -11.30 -15.47 6.84
CA ASP A 396 -11.89 -16.79 6.68
C ASP A 396 -12.34 -16.99 5.23
N VAL A 397 -11.81 -18.03 4.57
CA VAL A 397 -12.21 -18.40 3.21
C VAL A 397 -13.49 -19.24 3.26
N ILE A 398 -14.64 -18.59 3.09
CA ILE A 398 -15.94 -19.27 2.96
C ILE A 398 -15.89 -20.25 1.76
N GLY A 399 -16.05 -21.55 2.03
CA GLY A 399 -16.13 -22.60 1.01
C GLY A 399 -14.84 -23.43 0.78
N SER A 400 -13.78 -23.22 1.56
CA SER A 400 -12.59 -24.09 1.54
C SER A 400 -12.89 -25.46 2.16
N ILE A 401 -12.46 -26.54 1.49
CA ILE A 401 -12.54 -27.94 1.98
C ILE A 401 -11.38 -28.23 2.97
N ILE A 402 -10.41 -27.31 3.08
CA ILE A 402 -9.36 -27.32 4.10
C ILE A 402 -9.88 -26.51 5.30
N PRO A 403 -9.68 -26.94 6.56
CA PRO A 403 -10.22 -26.28 7.76
C PRO A 403 -9.97 -24.77 7.71
N PRO A 404 -10.82 -23.91 8.31
CA PRO A 404 -10.72 -22.45 8.20
C PRO A 404 -9.44 -21.98 8.89
N THR A 405 -8.35 -22.02 8.14
CA THR A 405 -7.11 -21.33 8.47
C THR A 405 -7.32 -19.93 7.91
N VAL A 406 -7.43 -18.94 8.79
CA VAL A 406 -7.25 -17.53 8.42
C VAL A 406 -5.97 -17.48 7.59
N ASN A 407 -6.07 -17.22 6.29
CA ASN A 407 -4.89 -17.17 5.43
C ASN A 407 -4.20 -15.80 5.58
N ALA A 408 -3.86 -15.44 6.81
CA ALA A 408 -3.18 -14.19 7.12
C ALA A 408 -1.69 -14.31 6.80
N PRO A 409 -1.06 -13.26 6.25
CA PRO A 409 0.39 -13.24 6.12
C PRO A 409 1.05 -13.26 7.51
N PRO A 410 2.25 -13.84 7.66
CA PRO A 410 2.96 -13.79 8.93
C PRO A 410 3.33 -12.37 9.35
N THR A 411 3.35 -12.15 10.67
CA THR A 411 3.89 -10.94 11.28
C THR A 411 4.67 -11.27 12.57
N THR A 412 5.35 -10.29 13.16
CA THR A 412 6.00 -10.40 14.47
C THR A 412 4.96 -10.63 15.57
N ASP A 413 5.39 -11.19 16.68
CA ASP A 413 4.57 -11.39 17.87
C ASP A 413 5.38 -11.06 19.12
N ARG A 414 4.77 -11.12 20.31
CA ARG A 414 5.51 -11.04 21.57
C ARG A 414 6.46 -12.24 21.69
N THR A 415 7.71 -11.98 22.03
CA THR A 415 8.74 -13.02 22.11
C THR A 415 8.40 -14.12 23.13
N GLY A 416 8.72 -15.36 22.78
CA GLY A 416 8.39 -16.55 23.55
C GLY A 416 6.89 -16.91 23.51
N THR A 417 6.43 -17.78 24.43
CA THR A 417 5.06 -18.33 24.37
C THR A 417 4.15 -17.85 25.50
N SER A 418 4.63 -16.92 26.34
CA SER A 418 3.87 -16.44 27.51
C SER A 418 2.79 -15.43 27.13
N PHE A 419 3.07 -14.61 26.12
CA PHE A 419 2.16 -13.60 25.58
C PHE A 419 2.01 -13.81 24.08
N GLY A 420 1.36 -12.88 23.38
CA GLY A 420 1.18 -12.96 21.94
C GLY A 420 0.00 -13.82 21.49
N TYR A 421 -0.11 -13.91 20.17
CA TYR A 421 -1.07 -14.72 19.44
C TYR A 421 -0.58 -16.17 19.28
N ASN A 422 0.70 -16.37 19.00
CA ASN A 422 1.35 -17.66 18.91
C ASN A 422 1.84 -18.12 20.29
N ARG A 423 1.12 -19.07 20.88
CA ARG A 423 1.44 -19.64 22.21
C ARG A 423 2.03 -21.04 22.12
N VAL A 424 2.49 -21.44 20.93
CA VAL A 424 3.01 -22.78 20.68
C VAL A 424 4.51 -22.82 20.93
N GLN A 425 4.96 -23.80 21.72
CA GLN A 425 6.38 -24.04 21.96
C GLN A 425 7.07 -24.61 20.69
N PRO A 426 8.17 -24.01 20.21
CA PRO A 426 8.87 -24.46 19.02
C PRO A 426 9.50 -25.84 19.26
N LEU A 427 9.34 -26.76 18.31
CA LEU A 427 9.88 -28.12 18.41
C LEU A 427 11.41 -28.19 18.25
N ASN A 428 12.00 -27.17 17.64
CA ASN A 428 13.40 -27.09 17.21
C ASN A 428 14.20 -25.97 17.88
N ASN A 429 13.66 -25.35 18.95
CA ASN A 429 14.24 -24.17 19.61
C ASN A 429 14.59 -23.03 18.62
N ASP A 430 13.80 -22.87 17.55
CA ASP A 430 13.92 -21.71 16.67
C ASP A 430 13.13 -20.50 17.18
N ASP A 431 13.15 -19.42 16.39
CA ASP A 431 12.48 -18.15 16.68
C ASP A 431 10.97 -18.18 16.41
N SER A 432 10.34 -19.33 16.09
CA SER A 432 8.95 -19.34 15.61
C SER A 432 7.93 -18.82 16.62
N ALA A 433 8.21 -18.94 17.92
CA ALA A 433 7.32 -18.40 18.96
C ALA A 433 7.20 -16.87 18.91
N ASP A 434 8.21 -16.20 18.34
CA ASP A 434 8.27 -14.74 18.25
C ASP A 434 7.47 -14.21 17.05
N TYR A 435 6.77 -15.07 16.31
CA TYR A 435 5.98 -14.70 15.12
C TYR A 435 4.61 -15.35 15.14
N ALA A 436 3.64 -14.63 14.59
CA ALA A 436 2.30 -15.12 14.36
C ALA A 436 2.18 -15.51 12.87
N PHE A 437 1.87 -16.78 12.62
CA PHE A 437 1.72 -17.35 11.27
C PHE A 437 0.65 -18.46 11.27
N ASP A 438 0.21 -18.86 10.07
CA ASP A 438 -0.87 -19.82 9.88
C ASP A 438 -2.12 -19.47 10.72
N SER A 439 -2.68 -20.43 11.47
CA SER A 439 -3.87 -20.22 12.29
C SER A 439 -3.67 -19.30 13.50
N SER A 440 -2.43 -18.97 13.86
CA SER A 440 -2.15 -18.02 14.95
C SER A 440 -2.06 -16.57 14.45
N SER A 441 -1.99 -16.37 13.14
CA SER A 441 -1.81 -15.03 12.59
C SER A 441 -3.08 -14.20 12.74
N PRO A 442 -2.96 -12.97 13.27
CA PRO A 442 -4.11 -12.12 13.49
C PRO A 442 -4.65 -11.53 12.17
N HIS A 443 -5.89 -11.05 12.22
CA HIS A 443 -6.61 -10.47 11.08
C HIS A 443 -7.39 -9.23 11.51
N GLY A 444 -7.80 -8.40 10.55
CA GLY A 444 -8.42 -7.09 10.78
C GLY A 444 -7.82 -6.02 9.87
N THR A 445 -8.57 -4.94 9.63
CA THR A 445 -8.05 -3.74 8.92
C THR A 445 -6.91 -3.07 9.67
N SER A 446 -6.77 -3.37 10.97
CA SER A 446 -5.61 -3.06 11.81
C SER A 446 -4.27 -3.59 11.27
N PHE A 447 -4.30 -4.62 10.41
CA PHE A 447 -3.11 -5.16 9.73
C PHE A 447 -2.96 -4.65 8.28
N ALA A 448 -3.97 -3.95 7.75
CA ALA A 448 -3.89 -3.27 6.45
C ALA A 448 -3.17 -1.92 6.57
N ALA A 449 -3.58 -1.09 7.54
CA ALA A 449 -3.00 0.24 7.80
C ALA A 449 -1.46 0.27 7.95
N PRO A 450 -0.80 -0.66 8.69
CA PRO A 450 0.65 -0.61 8.86
C PRO A 450 1.43 -0.92 7.59
N GLN A 451 0.85 -1.69 6.66
CA GLN A 451 1.49 -1.96 5.38
C GLN A 451 1.53 -0.70 4.51
N ILE A 452 0.45 0.10 4.53
CA ILE A 452 0.44 1.41 3.86
C ILE A 452 1.32 2.42 4.61
N ALA A 453 1.47 2.30 5.94
CA ALA A 453 2.43 3.12 6.69
C ALA A 453 3.88 2.82 6.25
N GLY A 454 4.21 1.54 6.09
CA GLY A 454 5.48 1.10 5.52
C GLY A 454 5.65 1.59 4.08
N LEU A 455 4.62 1.48 3.23
CA LEU A 455 4.67 2.03 1.88
C LEU A 455 4.91 3.55 1.88
N CYS A 456 4.22 4.31 2.74
CA CYS A 456 4.49 5.74 2.94
C CYS A 456 5.96 5.99 3.32
N ALA A 457 6.55 5.15 4.16
CA ALA A 457 7.96 5.24 4.48
C ALA A 457 8.87 4.94 3.28
N LEU A 458 8.51 3.99 2.40
CA LEU A 458 9.22 3.78 1.14
C LEU A 458 9.17 5.03 0.24
N LEU A 459 7.99 5.65 0.09
CA LEU A 459 7.82 6.88 -0.70
C LEU A 459 8.68 8.01 -0.16
N LEU A 460 8.64 8.25 1.16
CA LEU A 460 9.46 9.29 1.80
C LEU A 460 10.97 8.99 1.77
N GLY A 461 11.36 7.71 1.80
CA GLY A 461 12.74 7.29 1.62
C GLY A 461 13.26 7.56 0.20
N ALA A 462 12.37 7.57 -0.81
CA ALA A 462 12.71 7.95 -2.17
C ALA A 462 12.66 9.48 -2.38
N ASN A 463 11.69 10.16 -1.76
CA ASN A 463 11.51 11.60 -1.87
C ASN A 463 10.97 12.20 -0.57
N THR A 464 11.85 12.83 0.20
CA THR A 464 11.51 13.44 1.51
C THR A 464 10.65 14.70 1.39
N ASN A 465 10.49 15.27 0.19
CA ASN A 465 9.75 16.51 -0.03
C ASN A 465 8.24 16.33 -0.16
N LEU A 466 7.75 15.09 -0.35
CA LEU A 466 6.32 14.82 -0.56
C LEU A 466 5.48 15.31 0.63
N ALA A 467 4.42 16.06 0.35
CA ALA A 467 3.40 16.42 1.32
C ALA A 467 2.31 15.34 1.39
N ILE A 468 1.39 15.47 2.35
CA ILE A 468 0.26 14.53 2.52
C ILE A 468 -0.51 14.33 1.22
N ARG A 469 -0.88 15.43 0.54
CA ARG A 469 -1.67 15.40 -0.70
C ARG A 469 -0.95 14.66 -1.83
N ASP A 470 0.37 14.84 -1.93
CA ASP A 470 1.20 14.16 -2.94
C ASP A 470 1.18 12.65 -2.73
N VAL A 471 1.36 12.21 -1.49
CA VAL A 471 1.35 10.78 -1.15
C VAL A 471 -0.02 10.16 -1.40
N GLN A 472 -1.12 10.84 -1.01
CA GLN A 472 -2.47 10.34 -1.28
C GLN A 472 -2.70 10.11 -2.79
N GLN A 473 -2.24 11.04 -3.63
CA GLN A 473 -2.36 10.94 -5.09
C GLN A 473 -1.49 9.82 -5.66
N ILE A 474 -0.23 9.70 -5.23
CA ILE A 474 0.66 8.60 -5.66
C ILE A 474 0.04 7.24 -5.32
N LEU A 475 -0.52 7.09 -4.12
CA LEU A 475 -1.18 5.86 -3.70
C LEU A 475 -2.41 5.53 -4.55
N ALA A 476 -3.26 6.52 -4.84
CA ALA A 476 -4.42 6.35 -5.70
C ALA A 476 -4.03 5.97 -7.15
N LEU A 477 -3.04 6.66 -7.72
CA LEU A 477 -2.59 6.44 -9.09
C LEU A 477 -1.87 5.09 -9.24
N SER A 478 -1.18 4.59 -8.22
CA SER A 478 -0.50 3.29 -8.31
C SER A 478 -1.41 2.09 -7.98
N ALA A 479 -2.65 2.33 -7.56
CA ALA A 479 -3.52 1.27 -7.07
C ALA A 479 -4.17 0.42 -8.16
N ARG A 480 -4.46 -0.83 -7.79
CA ARG A 480 -5.08 -1.85 -8.65
C ARG A 480 -6.21 -2.58 -7.94
N HIS A 481 -7.27 -2.85 -8.68
CA HIS A 481 -8.35 -3.76 -8.28
C HIS A 481 -8.14 -5.16 -8.87
N TYR A 482 -8.41 -6.17 -8.05
CA TYR A 482 -8.29 -7.58 -8.43
C TYR A 482 -9.66 -8.25 -8.64
N ASP A 483 -10.66 -7.90 -7.82
CA ASP A 483 -12.04 -8.33 -8.04
C ASP A 483 -12.78 -7.32 -8.92
N LEU A 484 -12.69 -7.50 -10.25
CA LEU A 484 -13.43 -6.69 -11.21
C LEU A 484 -14.94 -6.99 -11.23
N ALA A 485 -15.36 -8.00 -10.48
CA ALA A 485 -16.78 -8.30 -10.24
C ALA A 485 -17.28 -7.70 -8.92
N ASP A 486 -16.46 -6.93 -8.18
CA ASP A 486 -16.97 -6.03 -7.14
C ASP A 486 -17.97 -5.08 -7.78
N ARG A 487 -19.14 -4.96 -7.17
CA ARG A 487 -20.25 -4.19 -7.75
C ARG A 487 -20.19 -2.73 -7.41
N ASP A 488 -19.55 -2.42 -6.29
CA ASP A 488 -19.35 -1.06 -5.85
C ASP A 488 -18.17 -0.41 -6.60
N LEU A 489 -17.47 -1.21 -7.42
CA LEU A 489 -16.43 -0.75 -8.32
C LEU A 489 -17.04 0.04 -9.49
N ALA A 490 -16.81 1.35 -9.46
CA ALA A 490 -17.15 2.28 -10.53
C ALA A 490 -15.88 2.84 -11.17
N THR A 491 -16.02 3.41 -12.37
CA THR A 491 -14.99 4.26 -12.97
C THR A 491 -15.42 5.70 -12.80
N ASN A 492 -14.54 6.52 -12.24
CA ASN A 492 -14.77 7.92 -12.00
C ASN A 492 -14.54 8.75 -13.29
N GLY A 493 -14.82 10.05 -13.25
CA GLY A 493 -14.73 10.95 -14.41
C GLY A 493 -13.30 11.09 -14.99
N ALA A 494 -12.28 10.75 -14.20
CA ALA A 494 -10.87 10.74 -14.63
C ALA A 494 -10.43 9.36 -15.15
N GLY A 495 -11.34 8.39 -15.25
CA GLY A 495 -11.05 7.04 -15.75
C GLY A 495 -10.43 6.10 -14.71
N LEU A 496 -10.35 6.50 -13.44
CA LEU A 496 -9.84 5.66 -12.37
C LEU A 496 -10.96 4.80 -11.77
N ARG A 497 -10.63 3.56 -11.44
CA ARG A 497 -11.55 2.67 -10.74
C ARG A 497 -11.52 2.94 -9.24
N VAL A 498 -12.68 3.03 -8.63
CA VAL A 498 -12.85 3.29 -7.20
C VAL A 498 -14.08 2.56 -6.66
N SER A 499 -13.98 2.08 -5.42
CA SER A 499 -15.04 1.36 -4.70
C SER A 499 -15.05 1.81 -3.24
N HIS A 500 -16.23 1.95 -2.61
CA HIS A 500 -16.29 2.25 -1.18
C HIS A 500 -15.76 1.07 -0.34
N ASN A 501 -15.63 -0.13 -0.91
CA ASN A 501 -15.05 -1.28 -0.24
C ASN A 501 -13.51 -1.21 -0.12
N LEU A 502 -12.84 -0.65 -1.13
CA LEU A 502 -11.37 -0.76 -1.28
C LEU A 502 -10.69 0.56 -1.69
N GLY A 503 -11.42 1.67 -1.78
CA GLY A 503 -10.94 2.93 -2.36
C GLY A 503 -10.52 2.71 -3.81
N PHE A 504 -9.35 3.24 -4.20
CA PHE A 504 -8.71 3.01 -5.51
C PHE A 504 -8.09 1.59 -5.66
N GLY A 505 -8.18 0.76 -4.62
CA GLY A 505 -7.66 -0.60 -4.60
C GLY A 505 -6.32 -0.71 -3.88
N VAL A 506 -5.52 -1.71 -4.24
CA VAL A 506 -4.23 -2.01 -3.60
C VAL A 506 -3.09 -1.33 -4.34
N PRO A 507 -2.32 -0.43 -3.71
CA PRO A 507 -1.17 0.23 -4.34
C PRO A 507 -0.10 -0.75 -4.82
N ASP A 508 0.41 -0.55 -6.04
CA ASP A 508 1.68 -1.13 -6.45
C ASP A 508 2.83 -0.37 -5.80
N ALA A 509 3.58 -1.02 -4.92
CA ALA A 509 4.70 -0.38 -4.23
C ALA A 509 5.83 0.02 -5.21
N GLY A 510 6.10 -0.79 -6.24
CA GLY A 510 7.11 -0.50 -7.24
C GLY A 510 6.79 0.75 -8.05
N LEU A 511 5.59 0.82 -8.62
CA LEU A 511 5.12 2.00 -9.33
C LEU A 511 5.01 3.20 -8.39
N ALA A 512 4.48 3.04 -7.18
CA ALA A 512 4.34 4.14 -6.23
C ALA A 512 5.68 4.79 -5.90
N VAL A 513 6.71 3.99 -5.62
CA VAL A 513 8.06 4.50 -5.32
C VAL A 513 8.72 5.14 -6.54
N ARG A 514 8.52 4.57 -7.74
CA ARG A 514 9.01 5.21 -8.98
C ARG A 514 8.32 6.56 -9.22
N LEU A 515 7.01 6.64 -9.02
CA LEU A 515 6.27 7.91 -9.10
C LEU A 515 6.84 8.91 -8.09
N ALA A 516 7.08 8.50 -6.83
CA ALA A 516 7.68 9.36 -5.82
C ALA A 516 9.04 9.96 -6.23
N GLN A 517 9.89 9.19 -6.94
CA GLN A 517 11.21 9.68 -7.39
C GLN A 517 11.14 10.83 -8.40
N VAL A 518 10.07 10.88 -9.20
CA VAL A 518 9.87 11.89 -10.26
C VAL A 518 8.74 12.86 -9.95
N TRP A 519 8.05 12.68 -8.82
CA TRP A 519 6.88 13.46 -8.46
C TRP A 519 7.23 14.93 -8.23
N SER A 520 6.45 15.79 -8.88
CA SER A 520 6.45 17.22 -8.60
C SER A 520 5.32 17.54 -7.64
N ASN A 521 5.64 18.13 -6.49
CA ASN A 521 4.64 18.44 -5.48
C ASN A 521 3.51 19.29 -6.06
N ARG A 522 2.28 18.94 -5.69
CA ARG A 522 1.08 19.66 -6.12
C ARG A 522 1.10 21.08 -5.58
N THR A 523 0.65 22.01 -6.41
CA THR A 523 0.40 23.40 -5.99
C THR A 523 -0.66 23.44 -4.89
N SER A 524 -0.77 24.58 -4.20
CA SER A 524 -1.73 24.75 -3.11
C SER A 524 -3.16 24.48 -3.56
N ALA A 525 -3.87 23.61 -2.83
CA ALA A 525 -5.29 23.39 -3.05
C ALA A 525 -6.12 24.61 -2.60
N THR A 526 -7.24 24.82 -3.28
CA THR A 526 -8.31 25.73 -2.89
C THR A 526 -9.53 24.93 -2.47
N THR A 527 -10.29 25.46 -1.51
CA THR A 527 -11.56 24.88 -1.06
C THR A 527 -12.70 25.82 -1.42
N THR A 528 -13.70 25.30 -2.13
CA THR A 528 -14.96 25.98 -2.43
C THR A 528 -16.07 25.35 -1.60
N THR A 529 -16.81 26.18 -0.85
CA THR A 529 -17.96 25.73 -0.06
C THR A 529 -19.22 26.43 -0.54
N LEU A 530 -20.21 25.64 -0.98
CA LEU A 530 -21.52 26.10 -1.40
C LEU A 530 -22.56 25.63 -0.39
N VAL A 531 -23.42 26.53 0.07
CA VAL A 531 -24.40 26.23 1.13
C VAL A 531 -25.82 26.42 0.59
N SER A 532 -26.68 25.43 0.82
CA SER A 532 -28.12 25.52 0.66
C SER A 532 -28.79 25.47 2.02
N ASN A 533 -29.52 26.53 2.36
CA ASN A 533 -30.38 26.58 3.54
C ASN A 533 -31.86 26.34 3.20
N VAL A 534 -32.13 25.77 2.02
CA VAL A 534 -33.49 25.41 1.61
C VAL A 534 -33.90 24.18 2.40
N THR A 535 -34.87 24.31 3.29
CA THR A 535 -35.42 23.18 4.02
C THR A 535 -36.24 22.30 3.08
N GLN A 536 -35.90 21.00 2.99
CA GLN A 536 -36.70 20.00 2.27
C GLN A 536 -37.03 18.83 3.19
N VAL A 537 -38.26 18.35 3.11
CA VAL A 537 -38.70 17.13 3.80
C VAL A 537 -37.96 15.94 3.19
N ILE A 538 -37.42 15.07 4.04
CA ILE A 538 -36.83 13.80 3.61
C ILE A 538 -38.00 12.84 3.34
N PRO A 539 -38.12 12.28 2.13
CA PRO A 539 -39.21 11.36 1.83
C PRO A 539 -39.10 10.04 2.62
N ASP A 540 -40.07 9.78 3.49
CA ASP A 540 -40.23 8.55 4.31
C ASP A 540 -41.03 7.49 3.53
N ALA A 541 -40.51 7.11 2.36
CA ALA A 541 -41.15 6.13 1.49
C ALA A 541 -40.46 4.75 1.52
N GLY A 542 -39.24 4.68 2.06
CA GLY A 542 -38.31 3.57 1.88
C GLY A 542 -38.05 3.29 0.39
N PHE A 543 -37.55 2.09 0.09
CA PHE A 543 -37.41 1.65 -1.30
C PHE A 543 -38.77 1.42 -1.96
N LEU A 544 -38.87 1.73 -3.26
CA LEU A 544 -40.13 1.70 -4.01
C LEU A 544 -40.04 0.82 -5.26
N VAL A 545 -41.15 0.13 -5.57
CA VAL A 545 -41.45 -0.36 -6.92
C VAL A 545 -42.43 0.62 -7.57
N ARG A 546 -41.99 1.31 -8.62
CA ARG A 546 -42.84 2.17 -9.46
C ARG A 546 -43.39 1.34 -10.62
N ALA A 547 -44.67 0.96 -10.55
CA ALA A 547 -45.33 0.29 -11.67
C ALA A 547 -45.98 1.32 -12.60
N THR A 548 -45.71 1.23 -13.91
CA THR A 548 -46.24 2.15 -14.91
C THR A 548 -46.72 1.39 -16.14
N GLY A 549 -47.54 2.05 -16.96
CA GLY A 549 -48.09 1.48 -18.20
C GLY A 549 -49.58 1.74 -18.36
N ALA A 550 -50.08 1.62 -19.59
CA ALA A 550 -51.51 1.75 -19.86
C ALA A 550 -52.29 0.68 -19.09
N ASN A 551 -53.38 1.08 -18.43
CA ASN A 551 -54.25 0.20 -17.62
C ASN A 551 -53.55 -0.47 -16.42
N VAL A 552 -52.46 0.10 -15.91
CA VAL A 552 -51.93 -0.26 -14.59
C VAL A 552 -52.75 0.46 -13.52
N PRO A 553 -53.33 -0.25 -12.54
CA PRO A 553 -54.10 0.37 -11.46
C PRO A 553 -53.28 1.39 -10.65
N VAL A 554 -53.91 2.49 -10.24
CA VAL A 554 -53.24 3.62 -9.58
C VAL A 554 -52.60 3.21 -8.24
N GLU A 555 -53.22 2.27 -7.53
CA GLU A 555 -52.76 1.71 -6.27
C GLU A 555 -51.46 0.91 -6.40
N LEU A 556 -51.13 0.43 -7.61
CA LEU A 556 -49.86 -0.23 -7.91
C LEU A 556 -48.79 0.73 -8.42
N GLY A 557 -49.15 2.01 -8.65
CA GLY A 557 -48.24 3.02 -9.19
C GLY A 557 -47.02 3.29 -8.30
N SER A 558 -47.15 3.05 -6.99
CA SER A 558 -46.06 3.17 -6.02
C SER A 558 -46.23 2.16 -4.90
N ILE A 559 -45.44 1.09 -4.93
CA ILE A 559 -45.48 0.02 -3.93
C ILE A 559 -44.27 0.16 -3.02
N GLY A 560 -44.53 0.33 -1.72
CA GLY A 560 -43.49 0.31 -0.69
C GLY A 560 -42.82 -1.05 -0.59
N GLY A 561 -41.50 -1.05 -0.71
CA GLY A 561 -40.65 -2.16 -0.36
C GLY A 561 -40.64 -2.41 1.14
N LEU A 562 -40.45 -3.65 1.51
CA LEU A 562 -40.13 -4.03 2.88
C LEU A 562 -38.62 -4.23 2.96
N MET A 563 -37.99 -3.59 3.94
CA MET A 563 -36.60 -3.86 4.31
C MET A 563 -36.55 -5.22 4.98
N PRO A 564 -35.80 -6.22 4.49
CA PRO A 564 -35.74 -7.48 5.21
C PRO A 564 -35.24 -7.25 6.65
N ASP A 565 -35.90 -7.91 7.60
CA ASP A 565 -35.53 -8.01 9.02
C ASP A 565 -34.01 -8.17 9.15
N GLU A 566 -33.46 -7.52 10.17
CA GLU A 566 -32.05 -7.38 10.55
C GLU A 566 -31.16 -8.64 10.44
N GLY A 567 -31.70 -9.82 10.17
CA GLY A 567 -30.95 -11.03 9.85
C GLY A 567 -30.66 -11.30 8.37
N LEU A 568 -31.02 -10.42 7.44
CA LEU A 568 -30.75 -10.54 5.99
C LEU A 568 -29.70 -9.51 5.55
N HIS A 569 -28.64 -9.27 6.34
CA HIS A 569 -27.69 -8.23 5.98
C HIS A 569 -26.80 -8.65 4.79
N PRO A 570 -26.80 -7.90 3.65
CA PRO A 570 -25.96 -8.11 2.47
C PRO A 570 -24.46 -7.82 2.70
N GLU A 571 -23.97 -7.98 3.92
CA GLU A 571 -22.63 -7.55 4.32
C GLU A 571 -21.75 -8.69 4.84
N LYS A 572 -22.32 -9.91 4.99
CA LYS A 572 -21.52 -11.15 5.02
C LYS A 572 -21.10 -11.62 3.62
N ALA A 573 -21.62 -11.01 2.55
CA ALA A 573 -21.19 -11.22 1.16
C ALA A 573 -21.34 -9.89 0.39
N PRO A 574 -20.34 -9.40 -0.36
CA PRO A 574 -20.32 -8.05 -0.95
C PRO A 574 -21.59 -7.80 -1.79
N GLY A 575 -22.56 -7.09 -1.21
CA GLY A 575 -23.96 -7.14 -1.66
C GLY A 575 -24.73 -5.84 -1.49
N GLU A 576 -24.07 -4.71 -1.31
CA GLU A 576 -24.71 -3.38 -1.23
C GLU A 576 -25.65 -3.12 -2.42
N ASN A 577 -25.35 -3.66 -3.61
CA ASN A 577 -26.12 -3.45 -4.84
C ASN A 577 -27.32 -4.39 -5.05
N LEU A 578 -27.85 -5.03 -4.00
CA LEU A 578 -29.26 -5.44 -4.06
C LEU A 578 -30.19 -4.23 -3.93
N ARG A 579 -29.73 -3.10 -3.40
CA ARG A 579 -30.51 -1.87 -3.32
C ARG A 579 -30.25 -1.00 -4.56
N PRO A 580 -31.27 -0.43 -5.22
CA PRO A 580 -31.05 0.48 -6.33
C PRO A 580 -30.41 1.77 -5.83
N ASP A 581 -29.14 2.01 -6.21
CA ASP A 581 -28.42 3.25 -5.88
C ASP A 581 -28.94 4.48 -6.64
N SER A 582 -29.47 4.24 -7.82
CA SER A 582 -30.25 5.18 -8.63
C SER A 582 -31.51 4.46 -9.12
N PRO A 583 -32.54 5.20 -9.55
CA PRO A 583 -33.68 4.57 -10.21
C PRO A 583 -33.21 3.63 -11.32
N THR A 584 -33.63 2.36 -11.28
CA THR A 584 -33.33 1.41 -12.36
C THR A 584 -33.99 1.88 -13.65
N ALA A 585 -33.64 1.30 -14.81
CA ALA A 585 -34.47 1.55 -16.00
C ALA A 585 -35.92 1.09 -15.75
N SER A 586 -36.89 1.81 -16.32
CA SER A 586 -38.29 1.37 -16.34
C SER A 586 -38.47 0.30 -17.41
N LEU A 587 -38.54 -0.97 -16.99
CA LEU A 587 -38.45 -2.15 -17.86
C LEU A 587 -39.70 -3.03 -17.76
N PRO A 588 -40.02 -3.84 -18.79
CA PRO A 588 -41.07 -4.84 -18.70
C PRO A 588 -40.92 -5.69 -17.44
N LEU A 589 -41.99 -5.83 -16.65
CA LEU A 589 -41.99 -6.70 -15.48
C LEU A 589 -42.65 -8.04 -15.83
N VAL A 590 -41.91 -9.14 -15.65
CA VAL A 590 -42.37 -10.49 -16.02
C VAL A 590 -42.56 -11.34 -14.77
N PHE A 591 -43.77 -11.85 -14.57
CA PHE A 591 -44.02 -12.84 -13.52
C PHE A 591 -43.44 -14.21 -13.90
N VAL A 592 -42.56 -14.74 -13.05
CA VAL A 592 -41.85 -16.02 -13.28
C VAL A 592 -42.21 -17.10 -12.27
N GLY A 593 -43.31 -16.92 -11.54
CA GLY A 593 -43.73 -17.85 -10.49
C GLY A 593 -42.76 -17.86 -9.31
N GLN A 594 -42.54 -19.04 -8.74
CA GLN A 594 -41.67 -19.18 -7.56
C GLN A 594 -40.17 -19.27 -7.87
N ALA A 595 -39.78 -19.45 -9.14
CA ALA A 595 -38.37 -19.65 -9.52
C ALA A 595 -37.65 -20.73 -8.68
N ASN A 596 -38.29 -21.88 -8.42
CA ASN A 596 -37.70 -23.02 -7.65
C ASN A 596 -36.68 -23.84 -8.47
N SER A 597 -36.56 -23.57 -9.77
CA SER A 597 -35.62 -24.17 -10.71
C SER A 597 -35.13 -23.09 -11.69
N ALA A 598 -34.15 -23.43 -12.53
CA ALA A 598 -33.66 -22.53 -13.57
C ALA A 598 -34.82 -22.02 -14.45
N LEU A 599 -34.83 -20.71 -14.74
CA LEU A 599 -35.88 -20.08 -15.53
C LEU A 599 -35.61 -20.31 -17.02
N THR A 600 -36.64 -20.73 -17.76
CA THR A 600 -36.58 -20.87 -19.23
C THR A 600 -36.98 -19.58 -19.96
N THR A 601 -37.60 -18.64 -19.25
CA THR A 601 -38.01 -17.33 -19.78
C THR A 601 -36.79 -16.42 -19.94
N ASN A 602 -36.58 -15.84 -21.14
CA ASN A 602 -35.56 -14.82 -21.36
C ASN A 602 -36.00 -13.47 -20.75
N LEU A 603 -35.22 -13.00 -19.79
CA LEU A 603 -35.43 -11.76 -19.03
C LEU A 603 -34.47 -10.63 -19.42
N THR A 604 -33.67 -10.80 -20.49
CA THR A 604 -32.81 -9.74 -21.02
C THR A 604 -33.62 -8.47 -21.30
N GLY A 605 -33.25 -7.37 -20.65
CA GLY A 605 -33.96 -6.08 -20.74
C GLY A 605 -35.31 -6.04 -19.99
N LYS A 606 -35.52 -6.91 -18.99
CA LYS A 606 -36.76 -7.04 -18.21
C LYS A 606 -36.48 -7.17 -16.71
N GLY A 607 -37.45 -6.83 -15.87
CA GLY A 607 -37.47 -7.16 -14.45
C GLY A 607 -38.16 -8.51 -14.20
N ALA A 608 -37.72 -9.23 -13.16
CA ALA A 608 -38.35 -10.46 -12.71
C ALA A 608 -39.30 -10.17 -11.54
N LEU A 609 -40.55 -10.61 -11.60
CA LEU A 609 -41.46 -10.67 -10.46
C LEU A 609 -41.58 -12.12 -9.98
N ILE A 610 -41.17 -12.36 -8.73
CA ILE A 610 -40.97 -13.69 -8.16
C ILE A 610 -41.82 -13.85 -6.91
N GLN A 611 -42.60 -14.92 -6.84
CA GLN A 611 -43.29 -15.29 -5.61
C GLN A 611 -42.33 -16.01 -4.64
N ARG A 612 -42.41 -15.69 -3.35
CA ARG A 612 -41.74 -16.46 -2.30
C ARG A 612 -42.22 -17.92 -2.31
N GLY A 613 -41.31 -18.83 -1.94
CA GLY A 613 -41.55 -20.28 -1.97
C GLY A 613 -40.48 -21.02 -1.16
N VAL A 614 -40.11 -22.24 -1.60
CA VAL A 614 -39.21 -23.13 -0.85
C VAL A 614 -37.71 -22.84 -1.04
N SER A 615 -37.30 -22.27 -2.16
CA SER A 615 -35.91 -21.83 -2.39
C SER A 615 -35.55 -20.56 -1.63
N THR A 616 -34.26 -20.36 -1.36
CA THR A 616 -33.76 -19.13 -0.73
C THR A 616 -33.91 -17.92 -1.67
N PHE A 617 -33.90 -16.71 -1.11
CA PHE A 617 -33.92 -15.49 -1.92
C PHE A 617 -32.70 -15.37 -2.84
N SER A 618 -31.51 -15.74 -2.34
CA SER A 618 -30.29 -15.73 -3.15
C SER A 618 -30.40 -16.64 -4.38
N GLU A 619 -30.93 -17.85 -4.24
CA GLU A 619 -31.17 -18.75 -5.38
C GLU A 619 -32.16 -18.17 -6.38
N LYS A 620 -33.25 -17.56 -5.90
CA LYS A 620 -34.27 -16.93 -6.77
C LYS A 620 -33.69 -15.77 -7.56
N ILE A 621 -32.96 -14.87 -6.90
CA ILE A 621 -32.30 -13.72 -7.53
C ILE A 621 -31.27 -14.22 -8.54
N LYS A 622 -30.46 -15.21 -8.16
CA LYS A 622 -29.47 -15.81 -9.06
C LYS A 622 -30.11 -16.39 -10.32
N ARG A 623 -31.24 -17.10 -10.18
CA ARG A 623 -31.97 -17.66 -11.32
C ARG A 623 -32.56 -16.58 -12.24
N ALA A 624 -33.05 -15.48 -11.67
CA ALA A 624 -33.51 -14.33 -12.45
C ALA A 624 -32.36 -13.66 -13.20
N GLN A 625 -31.22 -13.44 -12.53
CA GLN A 625 -30.00 -12.92 -13.13
C GLN A 625 -29.49 -13.82 -14.25
N ASP A 626 -29.43 -15.14 -14.03
CA ASP A 626 -28.96 -16.12 -15.03
C ASP A 626 -29.86 -16.17 -16.27
N ALA A 627 -31.14 -15.81 -16.10
CA ALA A 627 -32.08 -15.63 -17.19
C ALA A 627 -32.00 -14.25 -17.86
N GLY A 628 -31.11 -13.36 -17.39
CA GLY A 628 -30.83 -12.04 -17.96
C GLY A 628 -31.64 -10.88 -17.36
N ALA A 629 -32.31 -11.07 -16.22
CA ALA A 629 -33.09 -9.99 -15.59
C ALA A 629 -32.20 -8.79 -15.23
N ALA A 630 -32.75 -7.58 -15.32
CA ALA A 630 -32.08 -6.36 -14.89
C ALA A 630 -32.28 -6.06 -13.39
N PHE A 631 -33.40 -6.51 -12.81
CA PHE A 631 -33.71 -6.41 -11.39
C PHE A 631 -34.75 -7.48 -11.01
N ALA A 632 -34.93 -7.72 -9.71
CA ALA A 632 -35.92 -8.66 -9.18
C ALA A 632 -36.84 -8.02 -8.13
N VAL A 633 -38.15 -8.23 -8.26
CA VAL A 633 -39.15 -7.93 -7.24
C VAL A 633 -39.61 -9.25 -6.66
N ILE A 634 -39.41 -9.46 -5.37
CA ILE A 634 -39.85 -10.66 -4.68
C ILE A 634 -41.02 -10.30 -3.79
N TYR A 635 -42.12 -11.03 -3.87
CA TYR A 635 -43.25 -10.79 -2.97
C TYR A 635 -43.50 -11.97 -2.03
N ASP A 636 -43.96 -11.65 -0.82
CA ASP A 636 -44.24 -12.64 0.20
C ASP A 636 -45.35 -13.63 -0.25
N ASN A 637 -45.34 -14.83 0.33
CA ASN A 637 -46.39 -15.84 0.17
C ASN A 637 -47.24 -16.03 1.44
N ILE A 638 -46.98 -15.21 2.47
CA ILE A 638 -47.74 -15.17 3.72
C ILE A 638 -48.22 -13.74 3.93
N ALA A 639 -49.46 -13.57 4.41
CA ALA A 639 -50.00 -12.27 4.80
C ALA A 639 -49.32 -11.81 6.10
N SER A 640 -48.12 -11.24 6.00
CA SER A 640 -47.29 -10.76 7.09
C SER A 640 -46.64 -9.44 6.71
N THR A 641 -46.46 -8.56 7.69
CA THR A 641 -45.56 -7.40 7.61
C THR A 641 -44.17 -7.72 8.16
N ASN A 642 -44.03 -8.84 8.88
CA ASN A 642 -42.76 -9.30 9.44
C ASN A 642 -41.97 -10.01 8.35
N LEU A 643 -40.69 -9.68 8.31
CA LEU A 643 -39.75 -10.22 7.35
C LEU A 643 -39.08 -11.44 7.95
N PHE A 644 -38.88 -12.47 7.14
CA PHE A 644 -38.15 -13.65 7.56
C PHE A 644 -36.70 -13.53 7.06
N SER A 645 -35.74 -13.56 7.97
CA SER A 645 -34.34 -13.77 7.62
C SER A 645 -34.17 -15.14 6.93
N MET A 646 -33.42 -15.18 5.83
CA MET A 646 -33.01 -16.42 5.18
C MET A 646 -31.53 -16.36 4.79
N GLN A 647 -30.84 -17.47 5.04
CA GLN A 647 -29.40 -17.65 4.88
C GLN A 647 -28.91 -17.29 3.47
N LEU A 648 -27.95 -16.36 3.40
CA LEU A 648 -27.17 -16.10 2.20
C LEU A 648 -26.22 -17.28 1.97
N THR A 649 -26.35 -17.95 0.82
CA THR A 649 -25.31 -18.83 0.27
C THR A 649 -24.24 -17.95 -0.38
N GLY A 650 -22.97 -18.38 -0.42
CA GLY A 650 -21.83 -17.60 -0.95
C GLY A 650 -21.84 -17.30 -2.46
N THR A 651 -23.02 -17.10 -3.06
CA THR A 651 -23.27 -16.87 -4.48
C THR A 651 -23.33 -15.37 -4.78
N LEU A 652 -22.65 -14.92 -5.85
CA LEU A 652 -22.65 -13.54 -6.31
C LEU A 652 -23.98 -13.17 -7.01
N LEU A 653 -24.74 -12.18 -6.50
CA LEU A 653 -26.11 -11.84 -6.96
C LEU A 653 -26.26 -10.51 -7.73
N ALA A 654 -25.92 -10.47 -9.02
CA ALA A 654 -25.84 -9.34 -9.98
C ALA A 654 -26.72 -8.09 -9.78
N ILE A 655 -28.00 -8.31 -9.47
CA ILE A 655 -29.07 -7.41 -9.87
C ILE A 655 -29.75 -6.78 -8.66
N PRO A 656 -30.18 -5.50 -8.73
CA PRO A 656 -31.00 -4.90 -7.70
C PRO A 656 -32.24 -5.76 -7.42
N SER A 657 -32.61 -5.88 -6.16
CA SER A 657 -33.76 -6.65 -5.72
C SER A 657 -34.47 -6.02 -4.54
N ILE A 658 -35.80 -6.04 -4.57
CA ILE A 658 -36.65 -5.51 -3.51
C ILE A 658 -37.67 -6.55 -3.07
N PHE A 659 -38.03 -6.55 -1.79
CA PHE A 659 -39.10 -7.38 -1.25
C PHE A 659 -40.37 -6.54 -1.08
N ILE A 660 -41.55 -7.10 -1.41
CA ILE A 660 -42.85 -6.45 -1.22
C ILE A 660 -43.84 -7.38 -0.51
N GLY A 661 -44.84 -6.82 0.15
CA GLY A 661 -45.88 -7.59 0.84
C GLY A 661 -46.78 -8.39 -0.11
N LEU A 662 -47.39 -9.47 0.42
CA LEU A 662 -48.24 -10.41 -0.33
C LEU A 662 -49.32 -9.71 -1.17
N THR A 663 -50.11 -8.81 -0.57
CA THR A 663 -51.27 -8.17 -1.24
C THR A 663 -50.86 -7.39 -2.50
N ASN A 664 -49.82 -6.55 -2.39
CA ASN A 664 -49.32 -5.79 -3.54
C ASN A 664 -48.65 -6.71 -4.56
N GLY A 665 -47.97 -7.77 -4.10
CA GLY A 665 -47.35 -8.76 -4.95
C GLY A 665 -48.32 -9.57 -5.81
N GLU A 666 -49.41 -10.06 -5.23
CA GLU A 666 -50.46 -10.79 -5.96
C GLU A 666 -51.16 -9.89 -6.99
N ALA A 667 -51.48 -8.65 -6.61
CA ALA A 667 -52.06 -7.67 -7.53
C ALA A 667 -51.11 -7.34 -8.69
N LEU A 668 -49.82 -7.10 -8.40
CA LEU A 668 -48.81 -6.85 -9.42
C LEU A 668 -48.60 -8.08 -10.33
N ALA A 669 -48.64 -9.30 -9.78
CA ALA A 669 -48.52 -10.54 -10.55
C ALA A 669 -49.72 -10.76 -11.49
N ALA A 670 -50.95 -10.46 -11.04
CA ALA A 670 -52.14 -10.54 -11.88
C ALA A 670 -52.07 -9.58 -13.08
N VAL A 671 -51.58 -8.35 -12.86
CA VAL A 671 -51.36 -7.39 -13.94
C VAL A 671 -50.22 -7.84 -14.86
N ALA A 672 -49.10 -8.34 -14.32
CA ALA A 672 -47.95 -8.80 -15.12
C ALA A 672 -48.30 -9.96 -16.07
N GLN A 673 -49.28 -10.79 -15.72
CA GLN A 673 -49.74 -11.90 -16.56
C GLN A 673 -50.66 -11.46 -17.72
N THR A 674 -51.31 -10.30 -17.60
CA THR A 674 -52.38 -9.89 -18.52
C THR A 674 -52.08 -8.60 -19.28
N ASN A 675 -51.14 -7.78 -18.80
CA ASN A 675 -50.82 -6.48 -19.35
C ASN A 675 -49.38 -6.39 -19.87
N ALA A 676 -49.21 -6.49 -21.19
CA ALA A 676 -47.91 -6.37 -21.86
C ALA A 676 -47.26 -4.97 -21.73
N ASN A 677 -48.04 -3.95 -21.38
CA ASN A 677 -47.57 -2.59 -21.18
C ASN A 677 -47.03 -2.34 -19.77
N LEU A 678 -47.17 -3.30 -18.84
CA LEU A 678 -46.62 -3.17 -17.50
C LEU A 678 -45.10 -2.97 -17.58
N ARG A 679 -44.66 -1.90 -16.93
CA ARG A 679 -43.26 -1.57 -16.68
C ARG A 679 -43.07 -1.39 -15.18
N ALA A 680 -41.88 -1.72 -14.70
CA ALA A 680 -41.49 -1.46 -13.32
C ALA A 680 -40.09 -0.86 -13.25
N GLN A 681 -39.88 -0.06 -12.23
CA GLN A 681 -38.62 0.57 -11.88
C GLN A 681 -38.44 0.47 -10.35
N LEU A 682 -37.22 0.18 -9.90
CA LEU A 682 -36.87 0.23 -8.49
C LEU A 682 -36.19 1.56 -8.21
N GLU A 683 -36.58 2.26 -7.16
CA GLU A 683 -35.98 3.54 -6.80
C GLU A 683 -36.11 3.89 -5.31
N LEU A 684 -35.51 5.01 -4.94
CA LEU A 684 -35.57 5.62 -3.63
C LEU A 684 -35.89 7.11 -3.81
N ASP A 685 -36.93 7.58 -3.12
CA ASP A 685 -37.27 9.00 -3.12
C ASP A 685 -36.27 9.78 -2.25
N ALA A 686 -35.91 10.99 -2.69
CA ALA A 686 -34.88 11.78 -2.04
C ALA A 686 -35.19 13.29 -2.09
N ALA A 687 -34.82 14.01 -1.04
CA ALA A 687 -34.60 15.45 -1.10
C ALA A 687 -33.36 15.71 -1.96
N ARG A 688 -33.47 16.62 -2.93
CA ARG A 688 -32.43 16.85 -3.95
C ARG A 688 -31.93 18.29 -3.89
N TYR A 689 -30.62 18.43 -3.84
CA TYR A 689 -29.92 19.70 -3.74
C TYR A 689 -28.92 19.84 -4.88
N PRO A 690 -29.26 20.59 -5.95
CA PRO A 690 -28.30 20.95 -6.98
C PRO A 690 -27.38 22.08 -6.50
N PHE A 691 -26.10 21.97 -6.81
CA PHE A 691 -25.08 22.99 -6.59
C PHE A 691 -24.36 23.27 -7.90
N THR A 692 -24.31 24.52 -8.32
CA THR A 692 -23.52 24.93 -9.48
C THR A 692 -22.14 25.38 -9.02
N VAL A 693 -21.12 24.56 -9.31
CA VAL A 693 -19.72 24.91 -9.08
C VAL A 693 -19.19 25.59 -10.33
N THR A 694 -18.58 26.77 -10.15
CA THR A 694 -18.00 27.58 -11.23
C THR A 694 -16.48 27.72 -11.10
N ASN A 695 -15.91 27.32 -9.97
CA ASN A 695 -14.47 27.26 -9.80
C ASN A 695 -13.91 26.08 -10.60
N GLU A 696 -12.92 26.36 -11.44
CA GLU A 696 -12.13 25.39 -12.21
C GLU A 696 -11.09 24.74 -11.30
N LEU A 697 -11.40 23.56 -10.79
CA LEU A 697 -10.52 22.78 -9.92
C LEU A 697 -10.37 21.37 -10.49
N ASN A 698 -9.13 20.87 -10.49
CA ASN A 698 -8.86 19.45 -10.55
C ASN A 698 -9.10 18.87 -9.13
N CYS A 699 -10.15 18.07 -9.00
CA CYS A 699 -10.69 17.63 -7.71
C CYS A 699 -9.70 16.76 -6.91
N GLU A 700 -9.69 16.96 -5.60
CA GLU A 700 -9.12 16.04 -4.62
C GLU A 700 -10.27 15.49 -3.76
N HIS A 701 -10.52 16.10 -2.60
CA HIS A 701 -11.55 15.64 -1.68
C HIS A 701 -12.86 16.40 -1.89
N VAL A 702 -13.97 15.67 -1.89
CA VAL A 702 -15.32 16.25 -1.89
C VAL A 702 -15.99 15.93 -0.57
N GLY A 703 -16.49 16.96 0.12
CA GLY A 703 -17.20 16.85 1.38
C GLY A 703 -18.65 17.30 1.28
N VAL A 704 -19.52 16.71 2.09
CA VAL A 704 -20.89 17.18 2.29
C VAL A 704 -21.17 17.31 3.77
N ARG A 705 -21.45 18.55 4.20
CA ARG A 705 -21.93 18.84 5.55
C ARG A 705 -23.44 18.82 5.57
N VAL A 706 -24.04 17.97 6.41
CA VAL A 706 -25.49 17.77 6.50
C VAL A 706 -25.97 18.18 7.89
N GLN A 707 -27.03 18.98 7.93
CA GLN A 707 -27.80 19.28 9.12
C GLN A 707 -29.25 18.83 8.88
N THR A 708 -29.80 18.01 9.79
CA THR A 708 -31.15 17.47 9.64
C THR A 708 -31.87 17.37 10.99
N THR A 709 -33.20 17.35 10.94
CA THR A 709 -34.05 17.04 12.10
C THR A 709 -34.40 15.56 12.20
N HIS A 710 -33.85 14.70 11.34
CA HIS A 710 -34.10 13.26 11.38
C HIS A 710 -33.56 12.66 12.68
N ASN A 711 -34.39 11.89 13.39
CA ASN A 711 -34.05 11.32 14.70
C ASN A 711 -33.23 10.02 14.61
N PHE A 712 -33.15 9.43 13.41
CA PHE A 712 -32.43 8.19 13.14
C PHE A 712 -31.52 8.39 11.92
N CYS A 713 -30.24 8.68 12.16
CA CYS A 713 -29.28 8.88 11.08
C CYS A 713 -28.91 7.58 10.36
N GLY A 714 -29.07 6.44 11.05
CA GLY A 714 -28.85 5.11 10.50
C GLY A 714 -29.83 4.74 9.39
N ASP A 715 -30.96 5.44 9.24
CA ASP A 715 -31.91 5.20 8.15
C ASP A 715 -31.63 6.06 6.92
N LEU A 716 -30.80 7.10 7.08
CA LEU A 716 -30.50 8.03 6.00
C LEU A 716 -29.48 7.45 5.03
N ARG A 717 -29.75 7.64 3.74
CA ARG A 717 -28.76 7.56 2.68
C ARG A 717 -28.43 8.94 2.15
N ILE A 718 -27.14 9.24 2.09
CA ILE A 718 -26.61 10.50 1.58
C ILE A 718 -25.71 10.18 0.40
N THR A 719 -25.97 10.80 -0.76
CA THR A 719 -25.21 10.58 -1.99
C THR A 719 -24.83 11.93 -2.60
N VAL A 720 -23.60 12.04 -3.09
CA VAL A 720 -23.15 13.14 -3.94
C VAL A 720 -22.86 12.61 -5.35
N THR A 721 -23.28 13.35 -6.38
CA THR A 721 -23.00 13.06 -7.79
C THR A 721 -22.33 14.28 -8.42
N SER A 722 -21.19 14.04 -9.07
CA SER A 722 -20.41 15.06 -9.80
C SER A 722 -21.00 15.34 -11.19
N PRO A 723 -20.58 16.44 -11.86
CA PRO A 723 -20.96 16.75 -13.23
C PRO A 723 -20.57 15.65 -14.24
N ALA A 724 -19.45 14.97 -14.02
CA ALA A 724 -18.99 13.86 -14.84
C ALA A 724 -19.79 12.55 -14.62
N GLY A 725 -20.74 12.55 -13.67
CA GLY A 725 -21.57 11.40 -13.34
C GLY A 725 -20.99 10.48 -12.27
N THR A 726 -19.78 10.75 -11.77
CA THR A 726 -19.22 10.01 -10.63
C THR A 726 -20.11 10.19 -9.41
N ARG A 727 -20.51 9.07 -8.81
CA ARG A 727 -21.44 9.02 -7.69
C ARG A 727 -20.75 8.43 -6.47
N SER A 728 -20.92 9.06 -5.31
CA SER A 728 -20.36 8.60 -4.04
C SER A 728 -21.43 8.55 -2.96
N ILE A 729 -21.52 7.40 -2.29
CA ILE A 729 -22.41 7.13 -1.16
C ILE A 729 -21.67 7.51 0.11
N LEU A 730 -22.10 8.63 0.69
CA LEU A 730 -21.48 9.23 1.86
C LEU A 730 -21.98 8.59 3.15
N GLN A 731 -23.29 8.31 3.21
CA GLN A 731 -23.95 7.58 4.28
C GLN A 731 -24.82 6.45 3.74
N ARG A 732 -24.81 5.33 4.46
CA ARG A 732 -25.59 4.12 4.19
C ARG A 732 -26.50 3.81 5.38
N PHE A 733 -27.43 2.90 5.15
CA PHE A 733 -28.19 2.26 6.22
C PHE A 733 -27.26 1.55 7.22
N THR A 734 -27.43 1.79 8.52
CA THR A 734 -26.66 1.16 9.60
C THR A 734 -27.60 0.39 10.53
N ILE A 735 -27.27 -0.85 10.90
CA ILE A 735 -28.22 -1.71 11.63
C ILE A 735 -28.39 -1.26 13.10
N PRO A 736 -29.63 -1.07 13.58
CA PRO A 736 -29.91 -0.95 15.01
C PRO A 736 -30.08 -2.33 15.68
N THR A 737 -29.08 -3.23 15.62
CA THR A 737 -29.29 -4.58 16.19
C THR A 737 -29.55 -4.56 17.70
N SER A 738 -30.59 -5.30 18.08
CA SER A 738 -31.22 -5.50 19.40
C SER A 738 -30.39 -5.35 20.70
N SER A 739 -31.04 -4.73 21.69
CA SER A 739 -30.76 -4.67 23.14
C SER A 739 -29.43 -4.09 23.66
N LEU A 740 -28.43 -3.83 22.80
CA LEU A 740 -27.19 -3.12 23.17
C LEU A 740 -27.02 -1.75 22.47
N ASN A 741 -27.89 -1.43 21.51
CA ASN A 741 -27.75 -0.26 20.63
C ASN A 741 -28.84 0.79 20.82
N THR A 742 -28.94 1.39 22.01
CA THR A 742 -29.83 2.54 22.24
C THR A 742 -29.20 3.89 21.84
N ASN A 743 -28.01 3.92 21.21
CA ASN A 743 -27.29 5.16 20.90
C ASN A 743 -27.29 5.54 19.41
N ILE A 744 -27.62 4.63 18.48
CA ILE A 744 -28.04 5.01 17.10
C ILE A 744 -29.53 5.39 17.08
N SER A 745 -30.31 4.92 18.06
CA SER A 745 -31.69 5.36 18.27
C SER A 745 -31.75 6.71 18.99
N GLY A 746 -32.25 7.75 18.32
CA GLY A 746 -32.67 9.00 18.96
C GLY A 746 -31.61 10.10 19.12
N SER A 747 -30.43 9.97 18.49
CA SER A 747 -29.48 11.08 18.36
C SER A 747 -29.70 11.79 17.01
N PRO A 748 -30.28 13.00 16.98
CA PRO A 748 -30.45 13.72 15.72
C PRO A 748 -29.09 14.01 15.10
N LEU A 749 -28.96 13.80 13.79
CA LEU A 749 -27.81 14.27 13.00
C LEU A 749 -27.92 15.78 12.88
N THR A 750 -27.48 16.48 13.91
CA THR A 750 -27.60 17.93 13.98
C THR A 750 -26.60 18.61 13.05
N ASP A 751 -25.39 18.05 12.90
CA ASP A 751 -24.32 18.60 12.07
C ASP A 751 -23.16 17.61 11.87
N TRP A 752 -22.99 17.06 10.66
CA TRP A 752 -21.88 16.16 10.32
C TRP A 752 -21.32 16.42 8.93
N THR A 753 -20.01 16.24 8.75
CA THR A 753 -19.37 16.34 7.43
C THR A 753 -18.84 14.98 6.99
N TYR A 754 -19.41 14.48 5.90
CA TYR A 754 -18.94 13.30 5.19
C TYR A 754 -17.91 13.69 4.13
N TYR A 755 -16.92 12.83 3.86
CA TYR A 755 -15.97 13.05 2.76
C TYR A 755 -15.91 11.86 1.79
N SER A 756 -15.49 12.17 0.57
CA SER A 756 -15.28 11.22 -0.51
C SER A 756 -13.94 11.45 -1.20
N THR A 757 -13.24 10.36 -1.49
CA THR A 757 -12.04 10.30 -2.34
C THR A 757 -12.37 9.95 -3.79
N HIS A 758 -13.63 9.61 -4.10
CA HIS A 758 -14.00 9.03 -5.39
C HIS A 758 -13.86 9.98 -6.57
N HIS A 759 -13.82 11.28 -6.29
CA HIS A 759 -13.81 12.34 -7.29
C HIS A 759 -12.40 12.85 -7.64
N PHE A 760 -11.34 12.19 -7.15
CA PHE A 760 -9.97 12.59 -7.44
C PHE A 760 -9.74 12.71 -8.96
N PHE A 761 -9.05 13.79 -9.33
CA PHE A 761 -8.60 14.15 -10.67
C PHE A 761 -9.67 14.60 -11.68
N GLU A 762 -10.94 14.61 -11.29
CA GLU A 762 -12.04 15.08 -12.15
C GLU A 762 -12.15 16.62 -12.15
N GLY A 763 -12.66 17.19 -13.23
CA GLY A 763 -13.05 18.59 -13.28
C GLY A 763 -14.21 18.90 -12.31
N SER A 764 -14.12 20.02 -11.60
CA SER A 764 -15.16 20.43 -10.64
C SER A 764 -16.33 21.21 -11.24
N VAL A 765 -16.16 21.80 -12.43
CA VAL A 765 -17.16 22.73 -13.00
C VAL A 765 -18.43 21.99 -13.41
N GLY A 766 -19.58 22.55 -13.05
CA GLY A 766 -20.88 22.05 -13.47
C GLY A 766 -21.85 21.84 -12.32
N THR A 767 -22.87 21.02 -12.57
CA THR A 767 -23.93 20.76 -11.59
C THR A 767 -23.62 19.52 -10.77
N TRP A 768 -23.34 19.73 -9.49
CA TRP A 768 -23.25 18.68 -8.48
C TRP A 768 -24.64 18.46 -7.87
N THR A 769 -25.00 17.21 -7.60
CA THR A 769 -26.29 16.89 -6.95
C THR A 769 -26.05 16.14 -5.66
N VAL A 770 -26.54 16.67 -4.55
CA VAL A 770 -26.62 15.94 -3.29
C VAL A 770 -28.04 15.43 -3.08
N GLN A 771 -28.16 14.17 -2.70
CA GLN A 771 -29.42 13.50 -2.41
C GLN A 771 -29.42 13.00 -0.97
N VAL A 772 -30.51 13.27 -0.25
CA VAL A 772 -30.77 12.73 1.09
C VAL A 772 -32.10 12.00 1.05
N SER A 773 -32.08 10.72 1.39
CA SER A 773 -33.22 9.82 1.34
C SER A 773 -33.34 9.02 2.62
N ASP A 774 -34.54 8.57 2.95
CA ASP A 774 -34.81 7.65 4.04
C ASP A 774 -35.00 6.24 3.49
N GLU A 775 -34.14 5.32 3.88
CA GLU A 775 -34.19 3.93 3.44
C GLU A 775 -35.24 3.11 4.20
N VAL A 776 -35.66 3.53 5.41
CA VAL A 776 -36.61 2.78 6.23
C VAL A 776 -37.93 3.52 6.28
N LYS A 777 -39.03 2.79 6.04
CA LYS A 777 -40.36 3.36 6.18
C LYS A 777 -40.79 3.36 7.65
N GLY A 778 -40.86 4.53 8.26
CA GLY A 778 -41.13 4.73 9.69
C GLY A 778 -42.53 5.25 10.05
N GLY A 779 -42.75 5.52 11.34
CA GLY A 779 -43.90 6.27 11.85
C GLY A 779 -43.56 7.74 12.08
N ARG A 780 -44.52 8.60 12.48
CA ARG A 780 -44.31 10.08 12.61
C ARG A 780 -43.10 10.54 13.45
N SER A 781 -42.52 9.69 14.29
CA SER A 781 -41.34 9.97 15.12
C SER A 781 -40.00 9.74 14.41
N ASP A 782 -40.03 9.12 13.24
CA ASP A 782 -38.88 8.70 12.43
C ASP A 782 -38.92 9.37 11.05
N THR A 783 -39.15 10.69 11.08
CA THR A 783 -39.18 11.51 9.87
C THR A 783 -38.42 12.79 10.14
N GLY A 784 -37.97 13.47 9.09
CA GLY A 784 -37.16 14.67 9.26
C GLY A 784 -37.09 15.53 8.00
N SER A 785 -36.41 16.65 8.13
CA SER A 785 -36.09 17.55 7.03
C SER A 785 -34.61 17.89 7.07
N VAL A 786 -34.00 18.01 5.89
CA VAL A 786 -32.67 18.62 5.77
C VAL A 786 -32.85 20.12 5.99
N THR A 787 -32.19 20.68 7.01
CA THR A 787 -32.28 22.10 7.37
C THR A 787 -31.21 22.93 6.69
N SER A 788 -30.01 22.36 6.55
CA SER A 788 -28.90 22.95 5.80
C SER A 788 -28.04 21.86 5.18
N LEU A 789 -27.49 22.14 4.01
CA LEU A 789 -26.59 21.25 3.31
C LEU A 789 -25.48 22.06 2.66
N SER A 790 -24.22 21.68 2.91
CA SER A 790 -23.06 22.31 2.28
C SER A 790 -22.29 21.32 1.42
N LEU A 791 -22.02 21.68 0.17
CA LEU A 791 -21.07 20.99 -0.70
C LEU A 791 -19.70 21.65 -0.54
N ILE A 792 -18.67 20.86 -0.26
CA ILE A 792 -17.29 21.28 -0.09
C ILE A 792 -16.48 20.60 -1.19
N VAL A 793 -15.91 21.37 -2.12
CA VAL A 793 -15.02 20.84 -3.17
C VAL A 793 -13.63 21.38 -2.93
N LYS A 794 -12.67 20.47 -2.72
CA LYS A 794 -11.26 20.81 -2.55
C LYS A 794 -10.47 20.28 -3.74
N GLY A 795 -9.60 21.10 -4.31
CA GLY A 795 -8.80 20.71 -5.47
C GLY A 795 -7.73 21.72 -5.82
N VAL A 796 -6.94 21.41 -6.84
CA VAL A 796 -5.94 22.33 -7.40
C VAL A 796 -6.63 23.24 -8.43
N PRO A 797 -6.50 24.58 -8.34
CA PRO A 797 -6.97 25.46 -9.39
C PRO A 797 -6.27 25.16 -10.72
N ILE A 798 -7.05 25.05 -11.78
CA ILE A 798 -6.61 24.88 -13.18
C ILE A 798 -7.26 25.97 -14.04
N LEU A 799 -6.79 26.11 -15.28
CA LEU A 799 -7.53 26.78 -16.35
C LEU A 799 -8.20 25.68 -17.17
N ASP A 800 -9.51 25.69 -17.32
CA ASP A 800 -10.28 24.61 -17.96
C ASP A 800 -11.45 25.20 -18.74
N LEU A 801 -11.21 25.67 -19.97
CA LEU A 801 -12.18 26.48 -20.74
C LEU A 801 -13.28 25.62 -21.38
N ASP A 802 -12.99 24.37 -21.70
CA ASP A 802 -13.94 23.41 -22.28
C ASP A 802 -14.59 22.48 -21.24
N HIS A 803 -14.19 22.60 -19.97
CA HIS A 803 -14.76 21.95 -18.79
C HIS A 803 -14.63 20.42 -18.81
N ASP A 804 -13.49 19.91 -19.29
CA ASP A 804 -13.20 18.48 -19.34
C ASP A 804 -12.34 17.99 -18.16
N GLY A 805 -11.79 18.91 -17.36
CA GLY A 805 -10.97 18.64 -16.17
C GLY A 805 -9.46 18.58 -16.42
N LEU A 806 -9.02 18.80 -17.66
CA LEU A 806 -7.62 19.05 -18.01
C LEU A 806 -7.28 20.55 -17.85
N ASP A 807 -6.00 20.84 -17.60
CA ASP A 807 -5.50 22.21 -17.55
C ASP A 807 -5.13 22.65 -18.97
N ASP A 808 -5.83 23.64 -19.51
CA ASP A 808 -5.62 24.22 -20.85
C ASP A 808 -4.14 24.54 -21.12
N ASN A 809 -3.39 24.98 -20.08
CA ASN A 809 -1.97 25.29 -20.24
C ASN A 809 -1.14 24.01 -20.43
N TRP A 810 -1.49 22.94 -19.70
CA TRP A 810 -0.87 21.63 -19.87
C TRP A 810 -1.22 21.05 -21.24
N GLU A 811 -2.49 21.09 -21.64
CA GLU A 811 -2.94 20.59 -22.94
C GLU A 811 -2.29 21.35 -24.10
N THR A 812 -2.31 22.68 -24.07
CA THR A 812 -1.67 23.49 -25.13
C THR A 812 -0.17 23.21 -25.20
N ALA A 813 0.50 23.00 -24.06
CA ALA A 813 1.92 22.70 -24.01
C ALA A 813 2.28 21.27 -24.46
N ARG A 814 1.39 20.29 -24.26
CA ARG A 814 1.69 18.85 -24.42
C ARG A 814 0.98 18.18 -25.58
N LEU A 815 -0.23 18.62 -25.90
CA LEU A 815 -1.13 18.12 -26.93
C LEU A 815 -1.30 19.13 -28.08
N GLY A 816 -1.09 20.41 -27.83
CA GLY A 816 -1.15 21.48 -28.83
C GLY A 816 -2.55 22.01 -29.14
N SER A 817 -3.59 21.46 -28.50
CA SER A 817 -4.99 21.88 -28.61
C SER A 817 -5.84 21.34 -27.45
N LEU A 818 -7.00 21.94 -27.21
CA LEU A 818 -8.03 21.51 -26.24
C LEU A 818 -9.03 20.50 -26.85
N ALA A 819 -8.54 19.58 -27.68
CA ALA A 819 -9.43 18.66 -28.43
C ALA A 819 -9.37 17.23 -27.91
N SER A 820 -8.37 16.91 -27.10
CA SER A 820 -8.14 15.58 -26.55
C SER A 820 -8.73 15.53 -25.16
N GLY A 821 -9.62 14.58 -24.91
CA GLY A 821 -10.30 14.48 -23.63
C GLY A 821 -9.46 13.82 -22.54
N PRO A 822 -9.94 13.83 -21.28
CA PRO A 822 -9.23 13.27 -20.12
C PRO A 822 -9.02 11.75 -20.19
N LEU A 823 -9.83 11.05 -20.99
CA LEU A 823 -9.79 9.59 -21.15
C LEU A 823 -8.97 9.12 -22.36
N ASP A 824 -8.48 10.04 -23.19
CA ASP A 824 -7.63 9.70 -24.32
C ASP A 824 -6.24 9.27 -23.84
N ASP A 825 -5.59 8.38 -24.60
CA ASP A 825 -4.24 7.84 -24.38
C ASP A 825 -3.51 7.84 -25.74
N PRO A 826 -2.93 8.98 -26.16
CA PRO A 826 -2.41 9.15 -27.52
C PRO A 826 -1.17 8.32 -27.84
N ASP A 827 -0.32 8.01 -26.84
CA ASP A 827 0.88 7.19 -27.03
C ASP A 827 0.68 5.70 -26.68
N GLY A 828 -0.46 5.35 -26.08
CA GLY A 828 -0.89 4.00 -25.80
C GLY A 828 -0.14 3.35 -24.63
N ASP A 829 0.56 4.12 -23.80
CA ASP A 829 1.32 3.58 -22.67
C ASP A 829 0.43 3.02 -21.54
N GLY A 830 -0.88 3.31 -21.61
CA GLY A 830 -1.91 2.87 -20.68
C GLY A 830 -2.28 3.92 -19.63
N PHE A 831 -1.69 5.10 -19.68
CA PHE A 831 -2.09 6.26 -18.90
C PHE A 831 -2.94 7.19 -19.77
N ASN A 832 -4.12 7.53 -19.29
CA ASN A 832 -4.94 8.53 -19.94
C ASN A 832 -4.46 9.95 -19.59
N ASN A 833 -4.85 10.93 -20.38
CA ASN A 833 -4.47 12.33 -20.20
C ASN A 833 -4.71 12.85 -18.76
N ALA A 834 -5.82 12.48 -18.12
CA ALA A 834 -6.11 12.90 -16.74
C ALA A 834 -5.06 12.39 -15.74
N ARG A 835 -4.67 11.13 -15.88
CA ARG A 835 -3.61 10.51 -15.08
C ARG A 835 -2.24 11.10 -15.40
N GLU A 836 -1.96 11.34 -16.66
CA GLU A 836 -0.71 11.91 -17.11
C GLU A 836 -0.49 13.34 -16.64
N GLN A 837 -1.53 14.17 -16.70
CA GLN A 837 -1.56 15.49 -16.08
C GLN A 837 -1.25 15.41 -14.58
N ALA A 838 -1.87 14.47 -13.87
CA ALA A 838 -1.65 14.30 -12.44
C ALA A 838 -0.20 13.91 -12.11
N ILE A 839 0.40 13.04 -12.93
CA ILE A 839 1.78 12.54 -12.79
C ILE A 839 2.81 13.58 -13.30
N GLY A 840 2.41 14.46 -14.23
CA GLY A 840 3.30 15.37 -14.96
C GLY A 840 4.04 14.71 -16.12
N SER A 841 3.55 13.58 -16.64
CA SER A 841 4.12 12.87 -17.79
C SER A 841 3.81 13.60 -19.11
N HIS A 842 4.17 12.97 -20.25
CA HIS A 842 4.01 13.57 -21.57
C HIS A 842 3.12 12.66 -22.42
N PRO A 843 1.92 13.11 -22.82
CA PRO A 843 0.87 12.29 -23.44
C PRO A 843 1.10 11.87 -24.88
N ASN A 844 2.34 12.06 -25.36
CA ASN A 844 2.75 11.72 -26.72
C ASN A 844 4.15 11.06 -26.69
N ASP A 845 4.65 10.71 -25.50
CA ASP A 845 5.95 10.08 -25.31
C ASP A 845 5.79 8.90 -24.34
N PRO A 846 5.75 7.66 -24.86
CA PRO A 846 5.57 6.46 -24.06
C PRO A 846 6.80 6.13 -23.18
N ASN A 847 7.82 7.00 -23.18
CA ASN A 847 8.97 6.96 -22.28
C ASN A 847 8.86 7.99 -21.14
N SER A 848 7.70 8.60 -20.96
CA SER A 848 7.39 9.57 -19.92
C SER A 848 6.38 9.00 -18.92
N PRO A 849 6.50 9.26 -17.60
CA PRO A 849 7.61 9.95 -16.96
C PRO A 849 8.83 9.03 -16.81
N PHE A 850 8.69 7.75 -17.17
CA PHE A 850 9.75 6.76 -17.04
C PHE A 850 10.14 6.17 -18.38
N PRO A 851 11.46 6.05 -18.65
CA PRO A 851 11.92 5.34 -19.84
C PRO A 851 11.34 3.94 -19.89
N PHE A 852 10.84 3.55 -21.07
CA PHE A 852 10.42 2.18 -21.30
C PHE A 852 11.63 1.26 -21.10
N ALA A 853 11.50 0.28 -20.20
CA ALA A 853 12.56 -0.65 -19.88
C ALA A 853 12.02 -2.08 -19.88
N LEU A 854 12.65 -2.93 -20.70
CA LEU A 854 12.49 -4.37 -20.60
C LEU A 854 13.51 -4.89 -19.57
N ASP A 855 13.01 -5.40 -18.46
CA ASP A 855 13.83 -6.03 -17.43
C ASP A 855 13.95 -7.54 -17.69
N ALA A 856 15.13 -8.09 -17.43
CA ALA A 856 15.38 -9.52 -17.38
C ALA A 856 16.18 -9.85 -16.12
N SER A 857 15.46 -10.21 -15.05
CA SER A 857 16.01 -10.51 -13.73
C SER A 857 15.96 -12.00 -13.42
N VAL A 858 16.95 -12.53 -12.69
CA VAL A 858 16.88 -13.92 -12.21
C VAL A 858 15.78 -14.04 -11.16
N TRP A 859 14.76 -14.84 -11.46
CA TRP A 859 13.67 -15.13 -10.54
C TRP A 859 14.06 -16.22 -9.54
N ASN A 860 14.51 -17.36 -10.07
CA ASN A 860 14.90 -18.51 -9.26
C ASN A 860 16.15 -19.17 -9.85
N PRO A 861 17.32 -19.03 -9.21
CA PRO A 861 18.55 -19.61 -9.73
C PRO A 861 18.54 -21.14 -9.70
N SER A 862 17.90 -21.76 -8.70
CA SER A 862 17.81 -23.22 -8.56
C SER A 862 17.01 -23.86 -9.68
N LEU A 863 15.96 -23.18 -10.16
CA LEU A 863 15.16 -23.61 -11.32
C LEU A 863 15.67 -23.03 -12.65
N ARG A 864 16.74 -22.23 -12.62
CA ARG A 864 17.23 -21.44 -13.76
C ARG A 864 16.11 -20.66 -14.45
N LEU A 865 15.32 -19.93 -13.67
CA LEU A 865 14.18 -19.14 -14.17
C LEU A 865 14.52 -17.64 -14.18
N LEU A 866 14.30 -16.99 -15.32
CA LEU A 866 14.31 -15.53 -15.51
C LEU A 866 12.88 -15.01 -15.42
N ARG A 867 12.72 -13.83 -14.82
CA ARG A 867 11.57 -12.96 -14.97
C ARG A 867 11.92 -11.94 -16.05
N VAL A 868 11.13 -11.90 -17.12
CA VAL A 868 11.17 -10.82 -18.12
C VAL A 868 9.95 -9.95 -17.91
N SER A 869 10.13 -8.65 -17.65
CA SER A 869 9.00 -7.74 -17.36
C SER A 869 9.15 -6.37 -18.03
N TRP A 870 8.03 -5.69 -18.23
CA TRP A 870 7.94 -4.38 -18.86
C TRP A 870 6.73 -3.59 -18.33
N PRO A 871 6.74 -2.26 -18.39
CA PRO A 871 5.53 -1.45 -18.17
C PRO A 871 4.45 -1.85 -19.18
N ALA A 872 3.23 -2.14 -18.72
CA ALA A 872 2.18 -2.63 -19.59
C ALA A 872 0.82 -1.96 -19.32
N ALA A 873 0.24 -1.42 -20.39
CA ALA A 873 -1.18 -1.09 -20.45
C ALA A 873 -2.06 -2.33 -20.23
N ALA A 874 -3.07 -2.20 -19.37
CA ALA A 874 -4.02 -3.26 -19.10
C ALA A 874 -4.82 -3.63 -20.37
N GLY A 875 -4.89 -4.92 -20.69
CA GLY A 875 -5.64 -5.41 -21.86
C GLY A 875 -4.93 -5.29 -23.21
N ARG A 876 -3.85 -4.50 -23.30
CA ARG A 876 -3.03 -4.40 -24.53
C ARG A 876 -2.30 -5.72 -24.81
N ALA A 877 -2.25 -6.14 -26.06
CA ALA A 877 -1.52 -7.35 -26.45
C ALA A 877 -0.03 -7.04 -26.60
N TYR A 878 0.82 -7.92 -26.08
CA TYR A 878 2.26 -7.87 -26.22
C TYR A 878 2.78 -9.20 -26.75
N GLU A 879 3.71 -9.13 -27.69
CA GLU A 879 4.41 -10.29 -28.23
C GLU A 879 5.86 -10.27 -27.75
N LEU A 880 6.20 -11.20 -26.86
CA LEU A 880 7.56 -11.40 -26.41
C LEU A 880 8.28 -12.31 -27.40
N ARG A 881 9.47 -11.90 -27.84
CA ARG A 881 10.29 -12.59 -28.83
C ARG A 881 11.69 -12.81 -28.30
N VAL A 882 12.37 -13.83 -28.82
CA VAL A 882 13.70 -14.25 -28.35
C VAL A 882 14.66 -14.49 -29.52
N ASN A 883 15.96 -14.27 -29.27
CA ASN A 883 17.06 -14.68 -30.13
C ASN A 883 18.31 -15.04 -29.30
N THR A 884 19.23 -15.83 -29.86
CA THR A 884 20.58 -16.06 -29.31
C THR A 884 21.62 -15.08 -29.86
N ASN A 885 21.26 -14.29 -30.88
CA ASN A 885 22.08 -13.24 -31.47
C ASN A 885 21.27 -11.94 -31.61
N SER A 886 21.76 -10.84 -31.04
CA SER A 886 21.08 -9.53 -31.08
C SER A 886 20.87 -8.98 -32.49
N ALA A 887 21.66 -9.41 -33.47
CA ALA A 887 21.54 -9.00 -34.87
C ALA A 887 20.68 -9.96 -35.73
N GLY A 888 20.16 -11.05 -35.16
CA GLY A 888 19.40 -12.06 -35.89
C GLY A 888 17.88 -11.77 -35.94
N ALA A 889 17.15 -12.58 -36.73
CA ALA A 889 15.69 -12.54 -36.75
C ALA A 889 15.09 -13.13 -35.46
N PHE A 890 14.32 -12.32 -34.74
CA PHE A 890 13.65 -12.73 -33.51
C PHE A 890 12.45 -13.63 -33.79
N THR A 891 12.27 -14.68 -32.99
CA THR A 891 11.11 -15.58 -33.06
C THR A 891 10.15 -15.31 -31.91
N THR A 892 8.86 -15.36 -32.16
CA THR A 892 7.81 -15.26 -31.13
C THR A 892 7.99 -16.36 -30.10
N LEU A 893 8.09 -15.95 -28.83
CA LEU A 893 8.16 -16.85 -27.69
C LEU A 893 6.77 -17.05 -27.09
N THR A 894 6.06 -15.95 -26.83
CA THR A 894 4.69 -15.98 -26.30
C THR A 894 3.98 -14.65 -26.53
N ASN A 895 2.64 -14.69 -26.52
CA ASN A 895 1.79 -13.51 -26.49
C ASN A 895 1.22 -13.34 -25.08
N VAL A 896 1.20 -12.10 -24.59
CA VAL A 896 0.79 -11.75 -23.23
C VAL A 896 -0.19 -10.59 -23.29
N THR A 897 -1.31 -10.73 -22.61
CA THR A 897 -2.19 -9.60 -22.34
C THR A 897 -1.62 -8.81 -21.17
N GLY A 898 -1.36 -7.53 -21.40
CA GLY A 898 -0.80 -6.62 -20.40
C GLY A 898 -1.69 -6.49 -19.17
N ARG A 899 -1.04 -6.27 -18.03
CA ARG A 899 -1.67 -5.97 -16.75
C ARG A 899 -1.05 -4.68 -16.24
N PHE A 900 -1.86 -3.83 -15.60
CA PHE A 900 -1.35 -2.64 -14.96
C PHE A 900 -0.73 -2.99 -13.58
N PRO A 901 0.46 -2.47 -13.24
CA PRO A 901 1.30 -1.58 -14.06
C PRO A 901 2.30 -2.30 -14.97
N ASP A 902 2.61 -3.58 -14.70
CA ASP A 902 3.64 -4.33 -15.41
C ASP A 902 3.10 -5.62 -16.05
N GLY A 903 3.59 -5.92 -17.26
CA GLY A 903 3.51 -7.23 -17.90
C GLY A 903 4.76 -8.04 -17.59
N GLU A 904 4.62 -9.36 -17.49
CA GLU A 904 5.77 -10.23 -17.23
C GLU A 904 5.59 -11.66 -17.72
N VAL A 905 6.72 -12.34 -17.92
CA VAL A 905 6.80 -13.77 -18.26
C VAL A 905 7.97 -14.40 -17.51
N PHE A 906 7.77 -15.63 -17.06
CA PHE A 906 8.81 -16.43 -16.43
C PHE A 906 9.29 -17.52 -17.38
N LEU A 907 10.62 -17.56 -17.62
CA LEU A 907 11.23 -18.36 -18.68
C LEU A 907 12.49 -19.05 -18.19
N PRO A 908 12.77 -20.30 -18.60
CA PRO A 908 14.05 -20.93 -18.30
C PRO A 908 15.21 -20.24 -19.04
N TYR A 909 16.38 -20.15 -18.41
CA TYR A 909 17.58 -19.56 -19.01
C TYR A 909 18.75 -20.55 -19.17
N GLY A 910 19.41 -20.45 -20.33
CA GLY A 910 20.51 -21.30 -20.77
C GLY A 910 21.90 -20.82 -20.31
N GLY A 911 22.96 -21.51 -20.74
CA GLY A 911 24.35 -21.14 -20.45
C GLY A 911 24.98 -20.14 -21.42
N GLY A 912 24.22 -19.69 -22.44
CA GLY A 912 24.66 -18.76 -23.47
C GLY A 912 23.81 -17.49 -23.51
N PRO A 913 24.20 -16.49 -24.31
CA PRO A 913 23.48 -15.22 -24.42
C PRO A 913 22.07 -15.43 -24.98
N GLN A 914 21.10 -14.73 -24.37
CA GLN A 914 19.71 -14.67 -24.81
C GLN A 914 19.32 -13.20 -24.91
N PHE A 915 18.69 -12.83 -26.01
CA PHE A 915 18.21 -11.47 -26.29
C PHE A 915 16.69 -11.52 -26.40
N PHE A 916 16.02 -10.55 -25.80
CA PHE A 916 14.57 -10.42 -25.82
C PHE A 916 14.16 -9.17 -26.59
N GLN A 917 13.06 -9.28 -27.34
CA GLN A 917 12.41 -8.16 -28.01
C GLN A 917 10.93 -8.21 -27.67
N LEU A 918 10.37 -7.08 -27.26
CA LEU A 918 8.94 -6.93 -27.09
C LEU A 918 8.35 -6.20 -28.29
N ARG A 919 7.24 -6.68 -28.83
CA ARG A 919 6.43 -5.99 -29.83
C ARG A 919 5.01 -5.81 -29.31
N ALA A 920 4.53 -4.57 -29.24
CA ALA A 920 3.12 -4.27 -29.04
C ALA A 920 2.53 -3.94 -30.43
N PRO A 921 1.70 -4.81 -31.03
CA PRO A 921 1.08 -4.58 -32.34
C PRO A 921 0.05 -3.45 -32.34
#